data_AF-A0AAQ3TTW3-F1
#
_entry.id   AF-A0AAQ3TTW3-F1
#
_cell.length_a   1.000
_cell.length_b   1.000
_cell.length_c   1.000
_cell.angle_alpha   90.00
_cell.angle_beta   90.00
_cell.angle_gamma   90.00
#
_symmetry.space_group_name_H-M   'P 1'
#
loop_
_entity.id
_entity.type
_entity.pdbx_description
1 polymer ?
#
loop_
_entity_poly.entity_id
_entity_poly.type
_entity_poly.pdbx_seq_one_letter_code
_entity_poly.pdbx_strand_id
1 'polypeptide(L)'
;MAAPWPVAWVAVAALLVAVELEAAVTVNVKECTNTGTELSSHTARGRVQASPSPSPGARMWASTHNGTLAGKMAAVVDALDECQRAAAGTGYLSAFPTEFFDRFEAIKPIMQGLLDQHVVAGTGKALGMVVAMADYFAGRVSNVIRRYSIERHWMSLNEETGGMNDVLYQLYTITKDQKHLVLAHLFDKPCFLGLLAVQADSLSNFHANTHIPVVIGGQMRYEVTGDPLYKEIATFFMDIVNSSHAYATGGTSVSEFWSDPKRLAEALTTETEESCTTYNMLKVSRHLFRWTKEIMYADYYERALINGVLSIQRGRDPGVMIYMLPQGPGRSKARSYHKWGTPYDSFWCCYGTGIESFSKLGDSIYFEEKGETPGIYIIQFIPSTFNWGTAGLTIIQKLIPLKSSDQYLQVSISTSAKIDGQFAALNVRIPSWTSLNGAKATLNDKDLKLASPGTFLTISKQWASGDQLSLQIPIHLRTEAIKDDRPEYASIQAVLFGPFLLAGLTTGDWDAKTGGAPAAASDWITPVPLESNSQLVTFAQESGGKALVLSAVNGSLTMRERPKHSGGTETAVHATFRLVPHEGAGGAATNSTAAAMLEPLDMPGMVSGEKGSGAPFNVVPGLDGAPGSVSLELVSRPGCFLVASIGGGGGGKVQVGCRDGVSWKHGDGGAWFRRAASFARAEPLRRYHPMSFAARGVRRSFLLEPLFTLRDEFYTVYFNLVA
;
A
#
# COMPACT_ATOMS: atom_id res chain seq x y z
N MET A 1 -7.70 53.07 25.48
CA MET A 1 -6.75 53.03 24.37
C MET A 1 -5.99 51.72 24.49
N ALA A 2 -6.39 50.72 23.70
CA ALA A 2 -5.90 49.35 23.76
C ALA A 2 -4.89 49.13 22.62
N ALA A 3 -3.72 48.57 22.95
CA ALA A 3 -2.68 48.20 21.99
C ALA A 3 -2.97 46.81 21.40
N PRO A 4 -2.76 46.58 20.08
CA PRO A 4 -3.05 45.31 19.43
C PRO A 4 -1.86 44.32 19.55
N TRP A 5 -2.23 43.06 19.70
CA TRP A 5 -1.40 41.87 19.86
C TRP A 5 -0.78 41.42 18.52
N PRO A 6 0.49 40.95 18.46
CA PRO A 6 0.98 40.32 17.21
C PRO A 6 1.82 39.01 17.36
N VAL A 7 1.59 38.10 16.39
CA VAL A 7 2.43 37.00 15.82
C VAL A 7 2.66 35.67 16.57
N ALA A 8 2.84 35.62 17.89
CA ALA A 8 3.18 34.35 18.57
C ALA A 8 2.07 33.27 18.51
N TRP A 9 0.81 33.66 18.24
CA TRP A 9 -0.32 32.75 18.15
C TRP A 9 -0.43 31.97 16.82
N VAL A 10 0.25 32.40 15.74
CA VAL A 10 0.20 31.71 14.43
C VAL A 10 1.27 30.59 14.34
N ALA A 11 2.41 30.75 15.03
CA ALA A 11 3.39 29.67 15.21
C ALA A 11 2.84 28.51 16.06
N VAL A 12 1.98 28.82 17.03
CA VAL A 12 1.36 27.86 17.96
C VAL A 12 0.15 27.15 17.35
N ALA A 13 -0.50 27.74 16.34
CA ALA A 13 -1.51 27.03 15.55
C ALA A 13 -0.89 26.01 14.56
N ALA A 14 0.37 26.17 14.14
CA ALA A 14 1.09 25.12 13.41
C ALA A 14 1.52 23.96 14.33
N LEU A 15 1.52 24.18 15.65
CA LEU A 15 1.55 23.14 16.69
C LEU A 15 0.26 22.26 16.70
N LEU A 16 -0.86 22.70 16.07
CA LEU A 16 -2.15 21.95 16.06
C LEU A 16 -2.18 20.67 15.21
N VAL A 17 -1.08 20.23 14.61
CA VAL A 17 -1.05 18.99 13.81
C VAL A 17 -0.10 17.94 14.40
N ALA A 18 0.78 18.32 15.34
CA ALA A 18 1.77 17.40 15.88
C ALA A 18 1.36 16.73 17.22
N VAL A 19 0.38 17.23 17.98
CA VAL A 19 0.21 16.83 19.41
C VAL A 19 -1.23 16.91 19.97
N GLU A 20 -2.25 16.35 19.29
CA GLU A 20 -3.48 15.97 20.00
C GLU A 20 -3.86 14.53 19.64
N LEU A 21 -3.56 13.58 20.55
CA LEU A 21 -4.43 12.49 21.01
C LEU A 21 -3.65 11.55 21.96
N GLU A 22 -4.16 11.41 23.19
CA GLU A 22 -3.78 10.35 24.13
C GLU A 22 -4.30 9.00 23.64
N ALA A 23 -3.42 8.00 23.56
CA ALA A 23 -3.78 6.60 23.71
C ALA A 23 -2.66 5.92 24.50
N ALA A 24 -2.99 5.44 25.69
CA ALA A 24 -2.09 4.64 26.51
C ALA A 24 -1.97 3.24 25.90
N VAL A 25 -0.83 2.94 25.29
CA VAL A 25 -0.42 1.56 25.04
C VAL A 25 0.82 1.31 25.89
N THR A 26 0.74 0.30 26.74
CA THR A 26 1.89 -0.22 27.49
C THR A 26 2.76 -0.98 26.49
N VAL A 27 3.92 -0.44 26.15
CA VAL A 27 4.83 -1.06 25.18
C VAL A 27 5.92 -1.79 25.96
N ASN A 28 5.86 -3.13 26.01
CA ASN A 28 7.00 -3.93 26.45
C ASN A 28 7.94 -4.10 25.25
N VAL A 29 8.92 -3.21 25.09
CA VAL A 29 9.95 -3.33 24.07
C VAL A 29 11.04 -4.28 24.59
N LYS A 30 11.60 -5.13 23.72
CA LYS A 30 12.84 -5.85 24.04
C LYS A 30 13.96 -4.84 24.36
N GLU A 31 14.32 -4.73 25.62
CA GLU A 31 15.35 -3.83 26.13
C GLU A 31 16.75 -4.45 26.02
N CYS A 32 17.77 -3.59 25.90
CA CYS A 32 19.18 -4.02 25.86
C CYS A 32 19.76 -4.46 27.23
N THR A 33 18.96 -5.06 28.12
CA THR A 33 19.40 -5.55 29.44
C THR A 33 19.62 -7.07 29.41
N ASN A 34 20.87 -7.47 29.66
CA ASN A 34 21.36 -8.85 29.56
C ASN A 34 21.18 -9.62 30.87
N THR A 35 20.01 -9.52 31.52
CA THR A 35 19.74 -10.22 32.78
C THR A 35 18.49 -11.09 32.67
N GLY A 36 18.70 -12.39 32.50
CA GLY A 36 17.68 -13.40 32.73
C GLY A 36 17.37 -13.50 34.21
N THR A 37 16.48 -12.65 34.70
CA THR A 37 15.77 -12.79 35.99
C THR A 37 14.52 -11.93 35.93
N GLU A 38 13.35 -12.52 36.24
CA GLU A 38 12.11 -11.80 36.52
C GLU A 38 12.38 -10.61 37.45
N LEU A 39 12.04 -9.38 37.03
CA LEU A 39 11.81 -8.27 37.95
C LEU A 39 11.01 -7.13 37.30
N SER A 40 9.84 -6.92 37.91
CA SER A 40 9.02 -5.71 38.02
C SER A 40 8.66 -4.92 36.75
N SER A 41 7.39 -5.04 36.40
CA SER A 41 6.59 -4.07 35.66
C SER A 41 6.85 -2.62 36.13
N HIS A 42 7.64 -1.87 35.39
CA HIS A 42 7.63 -0.42 35.45
C HIS A 42 6.89 0.10 34.23
N THR A 43 5.73 0.72 34.50
CA THR A 43 4.85 1.36 33.52
C THR A 43 5.58 2.46 32.74
N ALA A 44 6.10 2.12 31.55
CA ALA A 44 6.43 3.09 30.51
C ALA A 44 5.12 3.47 29.79
N ARG A 45 4.61 4.68 30.03
CA ARG A 45 3.43 5.22 29.35
C ARG A 45 3.88 5.74 27.98
N GLY A 46 3.70 4.94 26.93
CA GLY A 46 3.91 5.35 25.55
C GLY A 46 3.00 6.52 25.16
N ARG A 47 3.56 7.53 24.49
CA ARG A 47 2.81 8.67 23.91
C ARG A 47 3.22 8.86 22.46
N VAL A 48 2.21 9.16 21.64
CA VAL A 48 2.17 9.25 20.17
C VAL A 48 3.45 9.82 19.53
N GLN A 49 3.87 9.16 18.45
CA GLN A 49 5.03 9.44 17.62
C GLN A 49 4.82 10.68 16.74
N ALA A 50 5.65 11.71 16.93
CA ALA A 50 6.03 12.57 15.83
C ALA A 50 7.09 11.80 15.02
N SER A 51 6.74 11.38 13.80
CA SER A 51 7.69 10.73 12.90
C SER A 51 8.86 11.70 12.61
N PRO A 52 10.13 11.25 12.67
CA PRO A 52 11.25 11.98 12.10
C PRO A 52 11.11 11.94 10.57
N SER A 53 10.19 12.74 10.06
CA SER A 53 9.70 12.70 8.68
C SER A 53 10.51 13.67 7.81
N PRO A 54 11.21 13.19 6.77
CA PRO A 54 11.71 14.02 5.67
C PRO A 54 10.60 14.90 5.08
N SER A 55 10.94 16.06 4.52
CA SER A 55 9.94 17.03 4.08
C SER A 55 9.19 16.52 2.84
N PRO A 56 7.92 16.06 2.95
CA PRO A 56 7.18 15.61 1.79
C PRO A 56 6.92 16.77 0.82
N GLY A 57 6.81 17.98 1.37
CA GLY A 57 6.68 19.22 0.60
C GLY A 57 7.85 19.42 -0.35
N ALA A 58 9.10 19.25 0.10
CA ALA A 58 10.28 19.44 -0.76
C ALA A 58 10.31 18.44 -1.93
N ARG A 59 10.03 17.17 -1.67
CA ARG A 59 10.00 16.11 -2.70
C ARG A 59 8.84 16.29 -3.67
N MET A 60 7.67 16.66 -3.16
CA MET A 60 6.49 16.97 -3.98
C MET A 60 6.72 18.22 -4.83
N TRP A 61 7.35 19.26 -4.28
CA TRP A 61 7.74 20.46 -5.04
C TRP A 61 8.75 20.11 -6.14
N ALA A 62 9.78 19.31 -5.85
CA ALA A 62 10.75 18.88 -6.86
C ALA A 62 10.08 18.08 -7.99
N SER A 63 9.02 17.32 -7.67
CA SER A 63 8.28 16.52 -8.65
C SER A 63 7.26 17.32 -9.46
N THR A 64 6.71 18.41 -8.92
CA THR A 64 5.57 19.14 -9.52
C THR A 64 5.87 20.58 -9.91
N HIS A 65 6.96 21.16 -9.39
CA HIS A 65 7.30 22.58 -9.45
C HIS A 65 6.15 23.52 -9.03
N ASN A 66 5.29 23.07 -8.11
CA ASN A 66 4.13 23.85 -7.67
C ASN A 66 4.55 25.07 -6.83
N GLY A 67 4.35 26.28 -7.37
CA GLY A 67 4.72 27.54 -6.70
C GLY A 67 3.95 27.82 -5.40
N THR A 68 2.68 27.42 -5.30
CA THR A 68 1.89 27.56 -4.06
C THR A 68 2.46 26.68 -2.94
N LEU A 69 2.88 25.46 -3.28
CA LEU A 69 3.54 24.57 -2.32
C LEU A 69 4.90 25.14 -1.88
N ALA A 70 5.69 25.67 -2.82
CA ALA A 70 6.96 26.34 -2.51
C ALA A 70 6.77 27.49 -1.52
N GLY A 71 5.75 28.34 -1.73
CA GLY A 71 5.42 29.43 -0.80
C GLY A 71 5.05 28.94 0.60
N LYS A 72 4.26 27.86 0.71
CA LYS A 72 3.92 27.25 2.01
C LYS A 72 5.15 26.66 2.70
N MET A 73 6.03 25.98 1.96
CA MET A 73 7.27 25.44 2.50
C MET A 73 8.17 26.54 3.07
N ALA A 74 8.37 27.62 2.31
CA ALA A 74 9.17 28.76 2.74
C ALA A 74 8.61 29.38 4.04
N ALA A 75 7.29 29.61 4.09
CA ALA A 75 6.64 30.17 5.28
C ALA A 75 6.82 29.28 6.52
N VAL A 76 6.74 27.95 6.37
CA VAL A 76 6.99 27.00 7.48
C VAL A 76 8.44 27.06 7.93
N VAL A 77 9.40 27.07 7.01
CA VAL A 77 10.83 27.17 7.33
C VAL A 77 11.14 28.50 8.04
N ASP A 78 10.53 29.61 7.59
CA ASP A 78 10.69 30.92 8.22
C ASP A 78 10.15 30.92 9.65
N ALA A 79 8.97 30.36 9.88
CA ALA A 79 8.38 30.25 11.22
C ALA A 79 9.23 29.36 12.16
N LEU A 80 9.76 28.23 11.66
CA LEU A 80 10.63 27.36 12.45
C LEU A 80 11.94 28.04 12.85
N ASP A 81 12.52 28.82 11.94
CA ASP A 81 13.73 29.59 12.15
C ASP A 81 13.52 30.72 13.17
N GLU A 82 12.36 31.40 13.12
CA GLU A 82 11.96 32.34 14.17
C GLU A 82 11.85 31.66 15.55
N CYS A 83 11.22 30.49 15.61
CA CYS A 83 11.11 29.70 16.85
C CYS A 83 12.48 29.29 17.40
N GLN A 84 13.39 28.78 16.56
CA GLN A 84 14.72 28.36 17.00
C GLN A 84 15.55 29.54 17.52
N ARG A 85 15.46 30.71 16.87
CA ARG A 85 16.14 31.93 17.35
C ARG A 85 15.58 32.41 18.68
N ALA A 86 14.27 32.29 18.88
CA ALA A 86 13.62 32.67 20.13
C ALA A 86 14.07 31.80 21.32
N ALA A 87 14.56 30.58 21.07
CA ALA A 87 15.19 29.71 22.07
C ALA A 87 16.62 30.15 22.48
N ALA A 88 16.87 31.46 22.52
CA ALA A 88 18.10 32.13 22.96
C ALA A 88 19.41 31.63 22.31
N GLY A 89 19.35 31.18 21.05
CA GLY A 89 20.54 30.71 20.32
C GLY A 89 21.11 29.37 20.81
N THR A 90 20.34 28.60 21.58
CA THR A 90 20.75 27.27 22.06
C THR A 90 20.83 26.21 20.95
N GLY A 91 20.26 26.49 19.77
CA GLY A 91 20.10 25.53 18.68
C GLY A 91 18.92 24.56 18.86
N TYR A 92 18.22 24.63 20.00
CA TYR A 92 17.06 23.81 20.29
C TYR A 92 15.87 24.16 19.41
N LEU A 93 15.24 23.15 18.82
CA LEU A 93 14.00 23.29 18.06
C LEU A 93 13.12 22.05 18.25
N SER A 94 12.01 22.23 18.95
CA SER A 94 11.00 21.20 19.20
C SER A 94 9.69 21.87 19.64
N ALA A 95 8.56 21.19 19.41
CA ALA A 95 7.27 21.57 19.98
C ALA A 95 7.19 21.26 21.48
N PHE A 96 8.08 20.40 21.99
CA PHE A 96 8.16 20.03 23.40
C PHE A 96 9.15 20.93 24.14
N PRO A 97 8.97 21.11 25.46
CA PRO A 97 9.93 21.86 26.25
C PRO A 97 11.16 20.99 26.61
N THR A 98 12.29 21.61 26.91
CA THR A 98 13.57 20.90 27.10
C THR A 98 13.54 19.93 28.29
N GLU A 99 12.73 20.19 29.31
CA GLU A 99 12.59 19.30 30.47
C GLU A 99 12.01 17.92 30.14
N PHE A 100 11.37 17.74 28.98
CA PHE A 100 10.91 16.42 28.55
C PHE A 100 12.10 15.55 28.11
N PHE A 101 13.11 16.18 27.50
CA PHE A 101 14.35 15.50 27.11
C PHE A 101 15.18 15.15 28.36
N ASP A 102 15.12 15.96 29.42
CA ASP A 102 15.84 15.68 30.68
C ASP A 102 15.31 14.44 31.42
N ARG A 103 14.04 14.06 31.20
CA ARG A 103 13.40 12.92 31.89
C ARG A 103 13.67 11.58 31.23
N PHE A 104 13.75 11.54 29.90
CA PHE A 104 13.80 10.30 29.13
C PHE A 104 14.91 10.26 28.07
N GLU A 105 15.66 11.35 27.86
CA GLU A 105 16.58 11.53 26.72
C GLU A 105 15.95 11.12 25.38
N ALA A 106 14.61 11.27 25.29
CA ALA A 106 13.82 10.88 24.12
C ALA A 106 14.00 11.94 23.03
N ILE A 107 14.75 11.59 21.99
CA ILE A 107 15.11 12.53 20.94
C ILE A 107 14.15 12.37 19.77
N LYS A 108 13.32 13.40 19.51
CA LYS A 108 12.35 13.44 18.40
C LYS A 108 12.53 14.72 17.55
N PRO A 109 13.56 14.81 16.69
CA PRO A 109 13.86 16.03 15.96
C PRO A 109 13.33 16.01 14.53
N ILE A 110 12.87 17.17 14.08
CA ILE A 110 12.44 17.46 12.69
C ILE A 110 13.61 17.57 11.68
N MET A 111 14.81 17.11 12.06
CA MET A 111 16.08 17.38 11.35
C MET A 111 16.05 16.89 9.91
N GLN A 112 15.50 15.69 9.64
CA GLN A 112 15.45 15.17 8.29
C GLN A 112 14.58 16.04 7.37
N GLY A 113 13.48 16.60 7.90
CA GLY A 113 12.63 17.52 7.16
C GLY A 113 13.35 18.78 6.72
N LEU A 114 14.11 19.38 7.63
CA LEU A 114 14.92 20.57 7.36
C LEU A 114 16.12 20.26 6.44
N LEU A 115 16.74 19.08 6.59
CA LEU A 115 17.82 18.64 5.73
C LEU A 115 17.32 18.45 4.29
N ASP A 116 16.16 17.82 4.11
CA ASP A 116 15.50 17.67 2.81
C ASP A 116 15.16 19.03 2.17
N GLN A 117 14.72 20.02 2.96
CA GLN A 117 14.50 21.40 2.46
C GLN A 117 15.78 22.01 1.90
N HIS A 118 16.93 21.73 2.51
CA HIS A 118 18.21 22.18 1.97
C HIS A 118 18.62 21.39 0.72
N VAL A 119 18.67 20.05 0.81
CA VAL A 119 19.17 19.17 -0.25
C VAL A 119 18.33 19.25 -1.52
N VAL A 120 17.00 19.34 -1.38
CA VAL A 120 16.07 19.32 -2.50
C VAL A 120 15.70 20.72 -2.98
N ALA A 121 15.39 21.64 -2.06
CA ALA A 121 14.90 22.99 -2.41
C ALA A 121 15.97 24.10 -2.31
N GLY A 122 17.19 23.79 -1.89
CA GLY A 122 18.31 24.75 -1.83
C GLY A 122 18.24 25.74 -0.66
N THR A 123 17.43 25.45 0.37
CA THR A 123 17.18 26.41 1.46
C THR A 123 18.33 26.44 2.47
N GLY A 124 19.24 27.41 2.35
CA GLY A 124 20.40 27.57 3.25
C GLY A 124 20.03 27.81 4.73
N LYS A 125 18.91 28.51 4.97
CA LYS A 125 18.34 28.71 6.31
C LYS A 125 18.03 27.38 7.02
N ALA A 126 17.46 26.42 6.28
CA ALA A 126 17.12 25.11 6.82
C ALA A 126 18.37 24.31 7.23
N LEU A 127 19.45 24.38 6.45
CA LEU A 127 20.74 23.78 6.82
C LEU A 127 21.29 24.38 8.12
N GLY A 128 21.28 25.71 8.25
CA GLY A 128 21.72 26.40 9.47
C GLY A 128 20.98 25.91 10.71
N MET A 129 19.66 25.73 10.61
CA MET A 129 18.87 25.19 11.71
C MET A 129 19.26 23.76 12.08
N VAL A 130 19.45 22.87 11.10
CA VAL A 130 19.83 21.46 11.36
C VAL A 130 21.21 21.37 12.01
N VAL A 131 22.17 22.18 11.58
CA VAL A 131 23.50 22.24 12.20
C VAL A 131 23.38 22.67 13.66
N ALA A 132 22.60 23.72 13.94
CA ALA A 132 22.38 24.18 15.31
C ALA A 132 21.69 23.12 16.19
N MET A 133 20.74 22.36 15.62
CA MET A 133 20.12 21.21 16.31
C MET A 133 21.15 20.11 16.60
N ALA A 134 22.02 19.78 15.63
CA ALA A 134 23.07 18.77 15.81
C ALA A 134 24.05 19.18 16.92
N ASP A 135 24.46 20.44 16.97
CA ASP A 135 25.30 20.99 18.05
C ASP A 135 24.61 20.89 19.42
N TYR A 136 23.32 21.22 19.50
CA TYR A 136 22.53 21.08 20.72
C TYR A 136 22.52 19.63 21.23
N PHE A 137 22.20 18.66 20.35
CA PHE A 137 22.17 17.25 20.73
C PHE A 137 23.57 16.70 21.03
N ALA A 138 24.62 17.14 20.32
CA ALA A 138 26.00 16.79 20.64
C ALA A 138 26.36 17.21 22.08
N GLY A 139 25.96 18.41 22.49
CA GLY A 139 26.12 18.90 23.85
C GLY A 139 25.40 18.02 24.88
N ARG A 140 24.13 17.68 24.63
CA ARG A 140 23.33 16.81 25.52
C ARG A 140 23.94 15.43 25.67
N VAL A 141 24.21 14.74 24.56
CA VAL A 141 24.80 13.39 24.56
C VAL A 141 26.14 13.41 25.27
N SER A 142 26.99 14.40 24.99
CA SER A 142 28.28 14.55 25.67
C SER A 142 28.12 14.71 27.18
N ASN A 143 27.12 15.47 27.63
CA ASN A 143 26.84 15.67 29.05
C ASN A 143 26.34 14.38 29.72
N VAL A 144 25.47 13.61 29.06
CA VAL A 144 25.01 12.30 29.56
C VAL A 144 26.18 11.34 29.70
N ILE A 145 27.03 11.23 28.68
CA ILE A 145 28.20 10.35 28.69
C ILE A 145 29.19 10.75 29.79
N ARG A 146 29.49 12.05 29.92
CA ARG A 146 30.40 12.58 30.95
C ARG A 146 29.87 12.40 32.37
N ARG A 147 28.56 12.56 32.57
CA ARG A 147 27.94 12.47 33.90
C ARG A 147 27.66 11.03 34.33
N TYR A 148 27.38 10.15 33.38
CA TYR A 148 26.99 8.76 33.63
C TYR A 148 27.94 7.79 32.94
N SER A 149 27.69 7.43 31.68
CA SER A 149 28.59 6.61 30.85
C SER A 149 28.08 6.53 29.40
N ILE A 150 28.86 5.93 28.50
CA ILE A 150 28.41 5.66 27.13
C ILE A 150 27.31 4.58 27.09
N GLU A 151 27.39 3.58 27.97
CA GLU A 151 26.37 2.55 28.12
C GLU A 151 25.04 3.16 28.55
N ARG A 152 25.06 4.15 29.46
CA ARG A 152 23.84 4.87 29.85
C ARG A 152 23.17 5.56 28.67
N HIS A 153 23.95 6.17 27.78
CA HIS A 153 23.43 6.78 26.54
C HIS A 153 22.80 5.72 25.63
N TRP A 154 23.46 4.59 25.40
CA TRP A 154 22.86 3.52 24.57
C TRP A 154 21.63 2.87 25.21
N MET A 155 21.56 2.79 26.54
CA MET A 155 20.36 2.36 27.25
C MET A 155 19.20 3.34 27.02
N SER A 156 19.43 4.65 26.94
CA SER A 156 18.34 5.59 26.62
C SER A 156 17.85 5.47 25.18
N LEU A 157 18.65 4.89 24.27
CA LEU A 157 18.21 4.54 22.92
C LEU A 157 17.32 3.27 22.87
N ASN A 158 16.92 2.70 24.00
CA ASN A 158 15.81 1.72 24.03
C ASN A 158 14.46 2.39 23.74
N GLU A 159 14.37 3.70 23.98
CA GLU A 159 13.31 4.53 23.42
C GLU A 159 13.53 4.75 21.91
N GLU A 160 12.43 4.96 21.20
CA GLU A 160 12.48 5.21 19.76
C GLU A 160 13.19 6.54 19.45
N THR A 161 14.28 6.45 18.69
CA THR A 161 15.09 7.60 18.26
C THR A 161 14.99 7.89 16.76
N GLY A 162 14.20 7.08 16.04
CA GLY A 162 14.05 7.15 14.60
C GLY A 162 15.38 7.06 13.85
N GLY A 163 15.50 7.77 12.73
CA GLY A 163 16.70 7.80 11.90
C GLY A 163 17.73 8.86 12.31
N MET A 164 18.03 9.01 13.61
CA MET A 164 18.98 10.03 14.06
C MET A 164 20.40 9.79 13.54
N ASN A 165 20.86 8.54 13.53
CA ASN A 165 22.15 8.21 12.92
C ASN A 165 22.15 8.51 11.41
N ASP A 166 21.08 8.14 10.70
CA ASP A 166 20.89 8.43 9.26
C ASP A 166 21.04 9.92 8.94
N VAL A 167 20.23 10.79 9.57
CA VAL A 167 20.26 12.23 9.27
C VAL A 167 21.61 12.88 9.63
N LEU A 168 22.29 12.42 10.68
CA LEU A 168 23.59 12.97 11.09
C LEU A 168 24.72 12.52 10.16
N TYR A 169 24.70 11.27 9.67
CA TYR A 169 25.64 10.83 8.62
C TYR A 169 25.40 11.61 7.32
N GLN A 170 24.14 11.81 6.92
CA GLN A 170 23.82 12.68 5.77
C GLN A 170 24.34 14.11 5.99
N LEU A 171 24.10 14.70 7.16
CA LEU A 171 24.58 16.05 7.49
C LEU A 171 26.11 16.14 7.40
N TYR A 172 26.83 15.13 7.89
CA TYR A 172 28.29 15.04 7.73
C TYR A 172 28.72 15.06 6.26
N THR A 173 27.97 14.41 5.35
CA THR A 173 28.32 14.44 3.92
C THR A 173 28.29 15.85 3.33
N ILE A 174 27.46 16.73 3.88
CA ILE A 174 27.28 18.12 3.46
C ILE A 174 28.29 19.03 4.14
N THR A 175 28.40 18.99 5.46
CA THR A 175 29.22 19.96 6.22
C THR A 175 30.68 19.55 6.36
N LYS A 176 30.98 18.25 6.26
CA LYS A 176 32.28 17.65 6.59
C LYS A 176 32.77 17.92 8.02
N ASP A 177 31.89 18.37 8.92
CA ASP A 177 32.22 18.56 10.34
C ASP A 177 32.23 17.22 11.07
N GLN A 178 33.41 16.84 11.57
CA GLN A 178 33.63 15.57 12.26
C GLN A 178 32.73 15.38 13.49
N LYS A 179 32.23 16.45 14.11
CA LYS A 179 31.27 16.34 15.22
C LYS A 179 29.99 15.63 14.80
N HIS A 180 29.51 15.86 13.58
CA HIS A 180 28.32 15.19 13.05
C HIS A 180 28.56 13.69 12.86
N LEU A 181 29.74 13.30 12.39
CA LEU A 181 30.12 11.89 12.25
C LEU A 181 30.18 11.18 13.62
N VAL A 182 30.83 11.81 14.59
CA VAL A 182 30.94 11.27 15.95
C VAL A 182 29.57 11.17 16.60
N LEU A 183 28.72 12.19 16.46
CA LEU A 183 27.36 12.15 17.00
C LEU A 183 26.52 11.05 16.32
N ALA A 184 26.59 10.92 15.00
CA ALA A 184 25.90 9.86 14.26
C ALA A 184 26.25 8.48 14.80
N HIS A 185 27.54 8.22 15.03
CA HIS A 185 28.02 6.96 15.58
C HIS A 185 27.44 6.64 16.97
N LEU A 186 27.25 7.66 17.81
CA LEU A 186 26.63 7.48 19.13
C LEU A 186 25.16 7.05 19.03
N PHE A 187 24.50 7.19 17.87
CA PHE A 187 23.15 6.71 17.59
C PHE A 187 23.09 5.36 16.85
N ASP A 188 24.22 4.67 16.59
CA ASP A 188 24.25 3.37 15.88
C ASP A 188 23.66 2.19 16.66
N LYS A 189 23.12 2.40 17.88
CA LYS A 189 22.51 1.39 18.77
C LYS A 189 23.18 -0.01 18.68
N PRO A 190 24.39 -0.18 19.27
CA PRO A 190 25.16 -1.42 19.15
C PRO A 190 24.45 -2.69 19.61
N CYS A 191 23.51 -2.61 20.56
CA CYS A 191 22.77 -3.79 21.03
C CYS A 191 21.78 -4.38 20.00
N PHE A 192 21.39 -3.59 18.98
CA PHE A 192 20.60 -4.10 17.88
C PHE A 192 21.50 -4.44 16.68
N LEU A 193 22.32 -3.50 16.22
CA LEU A 193 23.21 -3.73 15.07
C LEU A 193 24.26 -4.82 15.34
N GLY A 194 24.67 -5.00 16.59
CA GLY A 194 25.59 -6.07 16.99
C GLY A 194 25.02 -7.47 16.82
N LEU A 195 23.70 -7.67 16.98
CA LEU A 195 23.05 -8.96 16.69
C LEU A 195 23.10 -9.27 15.19
N LEU A 196 22.89 -8.26 14.36
CA LEU A 196 22.98 -8.38 12.91
C LEU A 196 24.45 -8.58 12.45
N ALA A 197 25.40 -7.95 13.15
CA ALA A 197 26.83 -8.09 12.87
C ALA A 197 27.33 -9.53 13.10
N VAL A 198 26.78 -10.23 14.09
CA VAL A 198 27.06 -11.65 14.34
C VAL A 198 26.11 -12.59 13.58
N GLN A 199 25.34 -12.06 12.62
CA GLN A 199 24.40 -12.79 11.77
C GLN A 199 23.38 -13.64 12.55
N ALA A 200 22.82 -13.08 13.64
CA ALA A 200 21.76 -13.71 14.42
C ALA A 200 20.38 -13.15 14.06
N ASP A 201 19.44 -14.00 13.60
CA ASP A 201 18.02 -13.64 13.46
C ASP A 201 17.37 -13.59 14.86
N SER A 202 17.44 -12.42 15.48
CA SER A 202 16.87 -12.14 16.81
C SER A 202 15.91 -10.96 16.79
N LEU A 203 15.24 -10.76 15.65
CA LEU A 203 14.30 -9.66 15.40
C LEU A 203 13.01 -9.75 16.21
N SER A 204 12.59 -10.97 16.59
CA SER A 204 11.35 -11.19 17.35
C SER A 204 11.25 -10.27 18.58
N ASN A 205 10.07 -9.68 18.76
CA ASN A 205 9.70 -8.71 19.80
C ASN A 205 10.40 -7.35 19.73
N PHE A 206 11.20 -7.06 18.69
CA PHE A 206 11.61 -5.69 18.42
C PHE A 206 10.49 -4.95 17.68
N HIS A 207 10.23 -3.71 18.10
CA HIS A 207 9.36 -2.79 17.38
C HIS A 207 9.99 -2.46 16.02
N ALA A 208 9.34 -2.87 14.93
CA ALA A 208 9.96 -2.91 13.62
C ALA A 208 10.34 -1.51 13.13
N ASN A 209 9.42 -0.54 13.24
CA ASN A 209 9.65 0.81 12.74
C ASN A 209 10.68 1.61 13.57
N THR A 210 10.98 1.18 14.81
CA THR A 210 12.09 1.77 15.58
C THR A 210 13.45 1.36 15.01
N HIS A 211 13.56 0.11 14.55
CA HIS A 211 14.85 -0.51 14.27
C HIS A 211 15.25 -0.45 12.79
N ILE A 212 14.29 -0.44 11.85
CA ILE A 212 14.62 -0.28 10.42
C ILE A 212 15.37 1.05 10.15
N PRO A 213 14.98 2.22 10.72
CA PRO A 213 15.74 3.45 10.59
C PRO A 213 17.18 3.37 11.10
N VAL A 214 17.43 2.61 12.18
CA VAL A 214 18.79 2.38 12.68
C VAL A 214 19.62 1.61 11.65
N VAL A 215 19.04 0.61 10.97
CA VAL A 215 19.70 -0.08 9.84
C VAL A 215 20.01 0.90 8.71
N ILE A 216 19.06 1.77 8.33
CA ILE A 216 19.28 2.79 7.29
C ILE A 216 20.44 3.71 7.65
N GLY A 217 20.54 4.16 8.90
CA GLY A 217 21.70 4.94 9.33
C GLY A 217 23.00 4.14 9.31
N GLY A 218 22.94 2.84 9.59
CA GLY A 218 24.06 1.93 9.35
C GLY A 218 24.47 1.86 7.88
N GLN A 219 23.51 1.87 6.95
CA GLN A 219 23.79 1.94 5.51
C GLN A 219 24.46 3.25 5.12
N MET A 220 23.99 4.37 5.67
CA MET A 220 24.65 5.66 5.47
C MET A 220 26.05 5.69 6.05
N ARG A 221 26.30 5.04 7.19
CA ARG A 221 27.66 4.89 7.72
C ARG A 221 28.57 4.20 6.70
N TYR A 222 28.15 3.08 6.11
CA TYR A 222 28.94 2.42 5.07
C TYR A 222 29.24 3.35 3.89
N GLU A 223 28.25 4.11 3.41
CA GLU A 223 28.46 5.08 2.32
C GLU A 223 29.44 6.20 2.69
N VAL A 224 29.50 6.58 3.97
CA VAL A 224 30.35 7.66 4.48
C VAL A 224 31.76 7.20 4.81
N THR A 225 31.91 6.04 5.45
CA THR A 225 33.18 5.57 6.02
C THR A 225 33.83 4.43 5.23
N GLY A 226 33.07 3.76 4.35
CA GLY A 226 33.52 2.57 3.63
C GLY A 226 33.66 1.32 4.51
N ASP A 227 33.07 1.30 5.71
CA ASP A 227 33.20 0.19 6.66
C ASP A 227 32.38 -1.04 6.22
N PRO A 228 33.02 -2.13 5.74
CA PRO A 228 32.32 -3.25 5.12
C PRO A 228 31.38 -3.97 6.08
N LEU A 229 31.62 -3.90 7.39
CA LEU A 229 30.74 -4.52 8.40
C LEU A 229 29.30 -4.00 8.27
N TYR A 230 29.13 -2.72 7.99
CA TYR A 230 27.80 -2.11 7.88
C TYR A 230 27.06 -2.49 6.59
N LYS A 231 27.81 -2.81 5.53
CA LYS A 231 27.23 -3.43 4.33
C LYS A 231 26.75 -4.85 4.65
N GLU A 232 27.54 -5.64 5.37
CA GLU A 232 27.18 -7.01 5.77
C GLU A 232 25.96 -7.03 6.70
N ILE A 233 25.92 -6.13 7.70
CA ILE A 233 24.76 -5.95 8.60
C ILE A 233 23.48 -5.69 7.82
N ALA A 234 23.50 -4.73 6.88
CA ALA A 234 22.32 -4.36 6.11
C ALA A 234 21.89 -5.47 5.14
N THR A 235 22.85 -6.17 4.55
CA THR A 235 22.60 -7.32 3.66
C THR A 235 21.93 -8.45 4.44
N PHE A 236 22.53 -8.85 5.56
CA PHE A 236 21.98 -9.89 6.43
C PHE A 236 20.59 -9.53 6.96
N PHE A 237 20.39 -8.28 7.39
CA PHE A 237 19.07 -7.80 7.83
C PHE A 237 18.00 -7.96 6.75
N MET A 238 18.29 -7.56 5.52
CA MET A 238 17.37 -7.71 4.39
C MET A 238 17.06 -9.19 4.11
N ASP A 239 18.08 -10.05 4.15
CA ASP A 239 17.95 -11.49 3.91
C ASP A 239 17.07 -12.18 4.95
N ILE A 240 17.25 -11.89 6.25
CA ILE A 240 16.41 -12.47 7.30
C ILE A 240 14.98 -11.94 7.21
N VAL A 241 14.76 -10.63 7.02
CA VAL A 241 13.40 -10.09 6.89
C VAL A 241 12.69 -10.74 5.72
N ASN A 242 13.36 -10.83 4.57
CA ASN A 242 12.77 -11.43 3.38
C ASN A 242 12.59 -12.96 3.49
N SER A 243 13.41 -13.68 4.23
CA SER A 243 13.30 -15.15 4.33
C SER A 243 12.41 -15.65 5.48
N SER A 244 12.20 -14.85 6.53
CA SER A 244 11.48 -15.31 7.73
C SER A 244 10.40 -14.36 8.29
N HIS A 245 10.35 -13.08 7.87
CA HIS A 245 9.45 -12.07 8.48
C HIS A 245 8.53 -11.31 7.51
N ALA A 246 8.71 -11.48 6.19
CA ALA A 246 7.97 -10.70 5.18
C ALA A 246 6.80 -11.46 4.55
N TYR A 247 5.66 -10.78 4.41
CA TYR A 247 4.47 -11.28 3.71
C TYR A 247 4.58 -11.09 2.19
N ALA A 248 3.60 -11.58 1.44
CA ALA A 248 3.57 -11.56 -0.02
C ALA A 248 3.48 -10.14 -0.62
N THR A 249 3.03 -9.16 0.17
CA THR A 249 3.09 -7.73 -0.18
C THR A 249 4.50 -7.15 -0.17
N GLY A 250 5.46 -7.83 0.47
CA GLY A 250 6.77 -7.28 0.82
C GLY A 250 6.79 -6.51 2.15
N GLY A 251 5.63 -6.28 2.76
CA GLY A 251 5.53 -5.70 4.10
C GLY A 251 6.01 -6.67 5.19
N THR A 252 6.24 -6.11 6.38
CA THR A 252 6.69 -6.83 7.56
C THR A 252 5.91 -6.36 8.78
N SER A 253 6.00 -7.12 9.88
CA SER A 253 5.41 -6.84 11.19
C SER A 253 3.95 -7.21 11.37
N VAL A 254 3.57 -7.39 12.64
CA VAL A 254 2.20 -7.52 13.14
C VAL A 254 2.12 -6.75 14.45
N SER A 255 1.09 -5.92 14.61
CA SER A 255 0.94 -5.04 15.77
C SER A 255 2.20 -4.20 16.04
N GLU A 256 2.89 -3.74 14.99
CA GLU A 256 4.15 -2.96 15.02
C GLU A 256 5.44 -3.73 15.38
N PHE A 257 5.36 -5.01 15.72
CA PHE A 257 6.52 -5.84 16.08
C PHE A 257 6.83 -6.90 15.04
N TRP A 258 8.08 -7.34 14.98
CA TRP A 258 8.39 -8.63 14.37
C TRP A 258 7.95 -9.76 15.30
N SER A 259 7.20 -10.72 14.75
CA SER A 259 6.91 -11.99 15.40
C SER A 259 8.12 -12.92 15.36
N ASP A 260 7.97 -14.13 15.89
CA ASP A 260 8.96 -15.18 15.69
C ASP A 260 9.17 -15.50 14.19
N PRO A 261 10.41 -15.81 13.79
CA PRO A 261 10.73 -16.11 12.39
C PRO A 261 9.95 -17.33 11.91
N LYS A 262 9.43 -17.26 10.69
CA LYS A 262 8.65 -18.34 10.06
C LYS A 262 7.40 -18.76 10.86
N ARG A 263 6.70 -17.80 11.48
CA ARG A 263 5.41 -17.98 12.18
C ARG A 263 4.29 -17.11 11.62
N LEU A 264 4.37 -16.73 10.34
CA LEU A 264 3.52 -15.67 9.77
C LEU A 264 2.05 -16.05 9.66
N ALA A 265 1.69 -17.34 9.66
CA ALA A 265 0.29 -17.75 9.45
C ALA A 265 -0.64 -17.29 10.59
N GLU A 266 -0.18 -17.33 11.84
CA GLU A 266 -0.95 -16.86 13.00
C GLU A 266 -0.99 -15.34 13.10
N ALA A 267 -0.04 -14.66 12.44
CA ALA A 267 0.05 -13.21 12.40
C ALA A 267 -0.82 -12.56 11.30
N LEU A 268 -1.60 -13.36 10.56
CA LEU A 268 -2.60 -12.88 9.60
C LEU A 268 -3.84 -12.31 10.31
N THR A 269 -3.81 -11.01 10.61
CA THR A 269 -4.82 -10.33 11.42
C THR A 269 -5.28 -9.02 10.77
N THR A 270 -6.04 -8.20 11.51
CA THR A 270 -6.36 -6.82 11.11
C THR A 270 -5.22 -5.84 11.31
N GLU A 271 -4.24 -6.20 12.14
CA GLU A 271 -3.12 -5.33 12.52
C GLU A 271 -1.79 -5.84 11.94
N THR A 272 -1.87 -6.59 10.83
CA THR A 272 -0.70 -6.98 10.05
C THR A 272 -0.17 -5.78 9.27
N GLU A 273 1.15 -5.74 9.07
CA GLU A 273 1.85 -4.78 8.21
C GLU A 273 1.59 -3.30 8.51
N GLU A 274 2.40 -2.74 9.41
CA GLU A 274 2.48 -1.30 9.58
C GLU A 274 3.06 -0.64 8.31
N SER A 275 2.42 0.41 7.80
CA SER A 275 2.87 1.05 6.56
C SER A 275 4.26 1.72 6.66
N CYS A 276 4.64 2.26 7.83
CA CYS A 276 5.97 2.85 8.03
C CYS A 276 7.11 1.84 7.85
N THR A 277 6.90 0.58 8.26
CA THR A 277 7.93 -0.47 8.14
C THR A 277 8.20 -0.75 6.67
N THR A 278 7.16 -0.85 5.86
CA THR A 278 7.26 -1.03 4.40
C THR A 278 7.99 0.16 3.75
N TYR A 279 7.62 1.39 4.13
CA TYR A 279 8.30 2.61 3.67
C TYR A 279 9.82 2.61 3.98
N ASN A 280 10.20 2.23 5.20
CA ASN A 280 11.60 2.20 5.60
C ASN A 280 12.35 1.01 4.96
N MET A 281 11.71 -0.14 4.77
CA MET A 281 12.30 -1.27 4.04
C MET A 281 12.58 -0.94 2.57
N LEU A 282 11.77 -0.10 1.92
CA LEU A 282 12.09 0.40 0.59
C LEU A 282 13.42 1.19 0.57
N LYS A 283 13.70 2.00 1.60
CA LYS A 283 15.02 2.66 1.71
C LYS A 283 16.14 1.65 1.85
N VAL A 284 15.96 0.63 2.70
CA VAL A 284 16.96 -0.45 2.88
C VAL A 284 17.29 -1.12 1.56
N SER A 285 16.27 -1.57 0.84
CA SER A 285 16.40 -2.17 -0.49
C SER A 285 17.08 -1.23 -1.50
N ARG A 286 16.73 0.06 -1.50
CA ARG A 286 17.33 1.07 -2.39
C ARG A 286 18.82 1.24 -2.17
N HIS A 287 19.29 1.31 -0.92
CA HIS A 287 20.71 1.39 -0.60
C HIS A 287 21.46 0.14 -1.06
N LEU A 288 20.92 -1.05 -0.75
CA LEU A 288 21.53 -2.31 -1.19
C LEU A 288 21.62 -2.38 -2.72
N PHE A 289 20.55 -2.01 -3.44
CA PHE A 289 20.57 -1.94 -4.90
C PHE A 289 21.66 -0.98 -5.42
N ARG A 290 21.82 0.20 -4.82
CA ARG A 290 22.87 1.16 -5.22
C ARG A 290 24.28 0.56 -5.11
N TRP A 291 24.51 -0.32 -4.14
CA TRP A 291 25.84 -0.90 -3.90
C TRP A 291 26.11 -2.14 -4.74
N THR A 292 25.11 -3.02 -4.87
CA THR A 292 25.30 -4.36 -5.44
C THR A 292 24.74 -4.48 -6.85
N LYS A 293 23.75 -3.65 -7.19
CA LYS A 293 22.95 -3.74 -8.42
C LYS A 293 22.24 -5.09 -8.56
N GLU A 294 22.01 -5.81 -7.48
CA GLU A 294 21.37 -7.12 -7.54
C GLU A 294 19.85 -6.98 -7.76
N ILE A 295 19.32 -7.76 -8.71
CA ILE A 295 17.90 -7.70 -9.09
C ILE A 295 16.97 -8.07 -7.95
N MET A 296 17.39 -8.90 -7.01
CA MET A 296 16.56 -9.25 -5.85
C MET A 296 16.10 -8.04 -5.04
N TYR A 297 16.94 -6.98 -4.94
CA TYR A 297 16.57 -5.75 -4.26
C TYR A 297 15.59 -4.92 -5.09
N ALA A 298 15.74 -4.89 -6.42
CA ALA A 298 14.79 -4.27 -7.33
C ALA A 298 13.43 -4.99 -7.34
N ASP A 299 13.42 -6.32 -7.30
CA ASP A 299 12.21 -7.15 -7.22
C ASP A 299 11.49 -6.95 -5.89
N TYR A 300 12.22 -6.87 -4.78
CA TYR A 300 11.65 -6.49 -3.49
C TYR A 300 11.02 -5.09 -3.55
N TYR A 301 11.74 -4.12 -4.13
CA TYR A 301 11.24 -2.74 -4.24
C TYR A 301 9.94 -2.69 -5.06
N GLU A 302 9.88 -3.39 -6.20
CA GLU A 302 8.66 -3.52 -7.03
C GLU A 302 7.51 -4.12 -6.21
N ARG A 303 7.76 -5.24 -5.51
CA ARG A 303 6.76 -5.93 -4.70
C ARG A 303 6.20 -5.02 -3.60
N ALA A 304 7.06 -4.44 -2.78
CA ALA A 304 6.69 -3.60 -1.64
C ALA A 304 6.03 -2.28 -2.07
N LEU A 305 6.47 -1.70 -3.20
CA LEU A 305 5.84 -0.51 -3.76
C LEU A 305 4.42 -0.81 -4.25
N ILE A 306 4.26 -1.79 -5.14
CA ILE A 306 2.98 -2.10 -5.79
C ILE A 306 1.95 -2.62 -4.79
N ASN A 307 2.35 -3.50 -3.88
CA ASN A 307 1.41 -4.24 -3.04
C ASN A 307 1.30 -3.65 -1.64
N GLY A 308 2.39 -3.17 -1.06
CA GLY A 308 2.39 -2.50 0.23
C GLY A 308 1.99 -1.03 0.09
N VAL A 309 2.85 -0.20 -0.50
CA VAL A 309 2.68 1.26 -0.53
C VAL A 309 1.43 1.70 -1.29
N LEU A 310 1.18 1.22 -2.51
CA LEU A 310 0.00 1.66 -3.26
C LEU A 310 -1.32 1.21 -2.62
N SER A 311 -1.29 0.23 -1.72
CA SER A 311 -2.48 -0.26 -1.02
C SER A 311 -2.90 0.60 0.17
N ILE A 312 -2.05 1.54 0.64
CA ILE A 312 -2.30 2.28 1.89
C ILE A 312 -3.12 3.55 1.70
N GLN A 313 -3.31 4.05 0.48
CA GLN A 313 -4.17 5.19 0.19
C GLN A 313 -5.57 4.71 -0.21
N ARG A 314 -6.62 5.37 0.29
CA ARG A 314 -8.01 5.03 -0.08
C ARG A 314 -8.33 5.49 -1.49
N GLY A 315 -7.99 4.68 -2.47
CA GLY A 315 -8.21 5.01 -3.88
C GLY A 315 -7.47 6.30 -4.28
N ARG A 316 -8.23 7.33 -4.66
CA ARG A 316 -7.69 8.66 -5.00
C ARG A 316 -8.16 9.73 -4.02
N ASP A 317 -8.72 9.33 -2.89
CA ASP A 317 -9.18 10.26 -1.88
C ASP A 317 -7.94 10.98 -1.29
N PRO A 318 -7.92 12.32 -1.30
CA PRO A 318 -6.76 13.06 -0.85
C PRO A 318 -6.64 12.95 0.68
N GLY A 319 -5.45 12.56 1.16
CA GLY A 319 -5.15 12.54 2.61
C GLY A 319 -5.89 11.46 3.42
N VAL A 320 -6.36 10.38 2.76
CA VAL A 320 -7.01 9.25 3.45
C VAL A 320 -6.13 8.01 3.32
N MET A 321 -5.47 7.64 4.42
CA MET A 321 -4.49 6.55 4.49
C MET A 321 -4.78 5.61 5.67
N ILE A 322 -4.28 4.36 5.59
CA ILE A 322 -4.30 3.41 6.71
C ILE A 322 -2.97 3.40 7.47
N TYR A 323 -3.03 2.92 8.71
CA TYR A 323 -1.85 2.60 9.51
C TYR A 323 -1.36 1.17 9.24
N MET A 324 -2.25 0.19 9.44
CA MET A 324 -2.01 -1.24 9.22
C MET A 324 -2.67 -1.69 7.92
N LEU A 325 -2.03 -2.62 7.18
CA LEU A 325 -2.58 -3.27 6.00
C LEU A 325 -3.06 -4.70 6.37
N PRO A 326 -4.36 -4.92 6.61
CA PRO A 326 -4.87 -6.21 7.07
C PRO A 326 -4.56 -7.35 6.10
N GLN A 327 -4.11 -8.48 6.63
CA GLN A 327 -3.84 -9.70 5.86
C GLN A 327 -4.66 -10.92 6.30
N GLY A 328 -5.42 -10.79 7.40
CA GLY A 328 -6.31 -11.85 7.86
C GLY A 328 -7.40 -12.21 6.84
N PRO A 329 -7.91 -13.45 6.87
CA PRO A 329 -9.00 -13.87 5.99
C PRO A 329 -10.29 -13.09 6.30
N GLY A 330 -10.96 -12.61 5.25
CA GLY A 330 -12.18 -11.82 5.36
C GLY A 330 -12.01 -10.57 6.22
N ARG A 331 -10.92 -9.82 6.02
CA ARG A 331 -10.67 -8.53 6.67
C ARG A 331 -10.85 -7.38 5.68
N SER A 332 -10.92 -6.16 6.20
CA SER A 332 -11.10 -4.94 5.42
C SER A 332 -10.18 -3.85 5.94
N LYS A 333 -9.60 -3.05 5.05
CA LYS A 333 -8.77 -1.88 5.40
C LYS A 333 -9.56 -0.87 6.25
N ALA A 334 -10.89 -0.83 6.11
CA ALA A 334 -11.78 0.04 6.88
C ALA A 334 -12.06 -0.47 8.32
N ARG A 335 -11.53 -1.64 8.72
CA ARG A 335 -11.88 -2.34 9.97
C ARG A 335 -10.69 -2.72 10.85
N SER A 336 -9.51 -2.15 10.62
CA SER A 336 -8.40 -2.21 11.58
C SER A 336 -8.66 -1.32 12.80
N TYR A 337 -7.79 -1.40 13.82
CA TYR A 337 -7.85 -0.53 15.00
C TYR A 337 -7.88 0.96 14.60
N HIS A 338 -6.97 1.35 13.70
CA HIS A 338 -6.85 2.71 13.20
C HIS A 338 -7.86 3.05 12.09
N LYS A 339 -8.31 2.06 11.30
CA LYS A 339 -9.17 2.24 10.12
C LYS A 339 -8.50 3.17 9.10
N TRP A 340 -9.29 3.72 8.18
CA TRP A 340 -8.89 4.87 7.38
C TRP A 340 -8.82 6.11 8.28
N GLY A 341 -7.72 6.85 8.20
CA GLY A 341 -7.65 8.18 8.83
C GLY A 341 -8.48 9.22 8.08
N THR A 342 -8.43 10.46 8.55
CA THR A 342 -9.07 11.62 7.93
C THR A 342 -8.02 12.63 7.44
N PRO A 343 -8.37 13.51 6.49
CA PRO A 343 -7.43 14.49 5.97
C PRO A 343 -6.91 15.51 7.00
N TYR A 344 -7.65 15.72 8.09
CA TYR A 344 -7.39 16.83 9.03
C TYR A 344 -7.36 16.43 10.51
N ASP A 345 -7.62 15.16 10.86
CA ASP A 345 -7.73 14.71 12.26
C ASP A 345 -6.95 13.41 12.52
N SER A 346 -6.15 12.93 11.55
CA SER A 346 -5.33 11.73 11.69
C SER A 346 -3.87 12.06 11.47
N PHE A 347 -3.09 11.97 12.54
CA PHE A 347 -1.69 12.45 12.61
C PHE A 347 -0.74 11.40 13.18
N TRP A 348 -0.95 10.14 12.78
CA TRP A 348 -0.08 9.03 13.16
C TRP A 348 1.23 9.03 12.35
N CYS A 349 2.23 8.25 12.78
CA CYS A 349 3.49 8.10 12.06
C CYS A 349 3.30 7.68 10.58
N CYS A 350 2.35 6.77 10.34
CA CYS A 350 1.96 6.26 9.02
C CYS A 350 1.42 7.34 8.08
N TYR A 351 0.84 8.42 8.61
CA TYR A 351 0.42 9.57 7.79
C TYR A 351 1.64 10.34 7.28
N GLY A 352 2.66 10.55 8.12
CA GLY A 352 3.91 11.18 7.72
C GLY A 352 4.62 10.38 6.61
N THR A 353 4.88 9.10 6.86
CA THR A 353 5.55 8.22 5.89
C THR A 353 4.71 7.95 4.65
N GLY A 354 3.38 7.92 4.79
CA GLY A 354 2.44 7.81 3.68
C GLY A 354 2.56 9.01 2.72
N ILE A 355 2.45 10.24 3.23
CA ILE A 355 2.59 11.45 2.40
C ILE A 355 3.97 11.48 1.72
N GLU A 356 5.03 11.09 2.42
CA GLU A 356 6.36 10.98 1.83
C GLU A 356 6.43 9.96 0.69
N SER A 357 5.86 8.76 0.89
CA SER A 357 5.83 7.70 -0.11
C SER A 357 5.22 8.19 -1.42
N PHE A 358 4.05 8.84 -1.33
CA PHE A 358 3.35 9.37 -2.50
C PHE A 358 4.01 10.63 -3.09
N SER A 359 4.87 11.32 -2.35
CA SER A 359 5.67 12.45 -2.87
C SER A 359 6.87 12.03 -3.72
N LYS A 360 7.25 10.75 -3.70
CA LYS A 360 8.51 10.26 -4.27
C LYS A 360 8.39 8.98 -5.10
N LEU A 361 7.21 8.68 -5.65
CA LEU A 361 6.98 7.45 -6.43
C LEU A 361 7.94 7.26 -7.63
N GLY A 362 8.57 8.34 -8.11
CA GLY A 362 9.57 8.30 -9.19
C GLY A 362 11.03 8.07 -8.77
N ASP A 363 11.35 8.07 -7.46
CA ASP A 363 12.73 8.18 -6.95
C ASP A 363 13.62 6.94 -7.14
N SER A 364 12.99 5.83 -7.55
CA SER A 364 13.61 4.51 -7.69
C SER A 364 13.19 3.81 -8.98
N ILE A 365 12.82 4.57 -10.02
CA ILE A 365 12.63 4.05 -11.38
C ILE A 365 13.99 3.88 -12.09
N TYR A 366 14.85 4.90 -11.95
CA TYR A 366 16.13 5.04 -12.65
C TYR A 366 17.28 5.19 -11.65
N PHE A 367 18.40 4.51 -11.89
CA PHE A 367 19.64 4.68 -11.15
C PHE A 367 20.78 4.95 -12.12
N GLU A 368 21.41 6.11 -11.97
CA GLU A 368 22.52 6.52 -12.81
C GLU A 368 23.86 5.98 -12.28
N GLU A 369 24.69 5.48 -13.18
CA GLU A 369 26.08 5.14 -12.93
C GLU A 369 26.99 6.05 -13.74
N LYS A 370 27.78 6.85 -13.04
CA LYS A 370 28.78 7.74 -13.65
C LYS A 370 30.04 6.95 -13.98
N GLY A 371 30.68 7.28 -15.09
CA GLY A 371 31.92 6.68 -15.54
C GLY A 371 32.31 7.20 -16.91
N GLU A 372 33.38 6.67 -17.51
CA GLU A 372 33.77 6.99 -18.89
C GLU A 372 32.65 6.67 -19.89
N THR A 373 31.98 5.54 -19.67
CA THR A 373 30.70 5.22 -20.32
C THR A 373 29.58 5.44 -19.29
N PRO A 374 28.75 6.48 -19.41
CA PRO A 374 27.63 6.66 -18.51
C PRO A 374 26.65 5.48 -18.65
N GLY A 375 26.18 4.97 -17.51
CA GLY A 375 25.22 3.89 -17.42
C GLY A 375 23.93 4.33 -16.75
N ILE A 376 22.81 3.71 -17.13
CA ILE A 376 21.53 3.86 -16.43
C ILE A 376 20.88 2.50 -16.21
N TYR A 377 20.42 2.27 -14.98
CA TYR A 377 19.65 1.09 -14.59
C TYR A 377 18.18 1.46 -14.50
N ILE A 378 17.34 0.77 -15.26
CA ILE A 378 15.89 0.88 -15.24
C ILE A 378 15.34 -0.31 -14.47
N ILE A 379 14.85 -0.06 -13.25
CA ILE A 379 14.42 -1.14 -12.36
C ILE A 379 12.91 -1.22 -12.16
N GLN A 380 12.15 -0.17 -12.48
CA GLN A 380 10.69 -0.18 -12.42
C GLN A 380 10.07 0.07 -13.80
N PHE A 381 9.00 -0.65 -14.11
CA PHE A 381 8.23 -0.48 -15.34
C PHE A 381 7.06 0.49 -15.16
N ILE A 382 7.37 1.76 -14.87
CA ILE A 382 6.40 2.83 -14.65
C ILE A 382 6.48 3.85 -15.78
N PRO A 383 5.35 4.17 -16.46
CA PRO A 383 5.31 5.22 -17.49
C PRO A 383 5.91 6.53 -16.98
N SER A 384 6.98 6.99 -17.63
CA SER A 384 7.78 8.11 -17.13
C SER A 384 8.64 8.71 -18.23
N THR A 385 9.13 9.92 -17.99
CA THR A 385 10.16 10.59 -18.79
C THR A 385 11.32 10.95 -17.86
N PHE A 386 12.53 10.55 -18.22
CA PHE A 386 13.73 10.80 -17.44
C PHE A 386 14.74 11.59 -18.26
N ASN A 387 15.14 12.75 -17.73
CA ASN A 387 16.18 13.58 -18.32
C ASN A 387 17.55 13.10 -17.85
N TRP A 388 18.26 12.36 -18.70
CA TRP A 388 19.57 11.81 -18.42
C TRP A 388 20.67 12.78 -18.84
N GLY A 389 20.88 13.80 -17.99
CA GLY A 389 21.75 14.93 -18.28
C GLY A 389 23.21 14.55 -18.59
N THR A 390 23.78 13.56 -17.90
CA THR A 390 25.18 13.14 -18.09
C THR A 390 25.43 12.40 -19.40
N ALA A 391 24.40 11.82 -20.02
CA ALA A 391 24.48 11.23 -21.36
C ALA A 391 23.96 12.18 -22.46
N GLY A 392 23.39 13.33 -22.10
CA GLY A 392 22.69 14.21 -23.04
C GLY A 392 21.42 13.61 -23.65
N LEU A 393 20.82 12.60 -22.99
CA LEU A 393 19.68 11.83 -23.47
C LEU A 393 18.42 12.10 -22.64
N THR A 394 17.27 11.82 -23.23
CA THR A 394 15.99 11.70 -22.52
C THR A 394 15.45 10.29 -22.77
N ILE A 395 15.13 9.57 -21.69
CA ILE A 395 14.51 8.25 -21.74
C ILE A 395 13.00 8.43 -21.58
N ILE A 396 12.22 7.83 -22.46
CA ILE A 396 10.75 7.83 -22.38
C ILE A 396 10.29 6.38 -22.26
N GLN A 397 9.62 6.07 -21.15
CA GLN A 397 9.07 4.76 -20.89
C GLN A 397 7.55 4.75 -21.09
N LYS A 398 7.04 3.78 -21.84
CA LYS A 398 5.62 3.50 -22.01
C LYS A 398 5.32 2.05 -21.63
N LEU A 399 4.17 1.84 -21.01
CA LEU A 399 3.65 0.53 -20.64
C LEU A 399 2.25 0.37 -21.23
N ILE A 400 1.98 -0.75 -21.90
CA ILE A 400 0.62 -1.09 -22.30
C ILE A 400 -0.14 -1.57 -21.06
N PRO A 401 -1.31 -0.97 -20.72
CA PRO A 401 -2.09 -1.39 -19.55
C PRO A 401 -2.46 -2.87 -19.61
N LEU A 402 -2.19 -3.59 -18.53
CA LEU A 402 -2.35 -5.04 -18.45
C LEU A 402 -3.81 -5.45 -18.17
N LYS A 403 -4.25 -6.52 -18.83
CA LYS A 403 -5.51 -7.22 -18.61
C LYS A 403 -5.26 -8.64 -18.10
N SER A 404 -6.24 -9.24 -17.45
CA SER A 404 -6.17 -10.62 -16.92
C SER A 404 -5.96 -11.69 -17.99
N SER A 405 -6.35 -11.42 -19.24
CA SER A 405 -6.15 -12.31 -20.39
C SER A 405 -4.78 -12.15 -21.08
N ASP A 406 -4.02 -11.11 -20.72
CA ASP A 406 -2.74 -10.84 -21.36
C ASP A 406 -1.69 -11.86 -20.92
N GLN A 407 -0.94 -12.40 -21.88
CA GLN A 407 0.14 -13.35 -21.60
C GLN A 407 1.49 -12.66 -21.41
N TYR A 408 1.58 -11.37 -21.75
CA TYR A 408 2.83 -10.61 -21.76
C TYR A 408 2.63 -9.20 -21.21
N LEU A 409 3.58 -8.77 -20.38
CA LEU A 409 3.81 -7.38 -20.07
C LEU A 409 4.59 -6.74 -21.23
N GLN A 410 4.09 -5.61 -21.76
CA GLN A 410 4.68 -4.93 -22.92
C GLN A 410 5.17 -3.54 -22.54
N VAL A 411 6.49 -3.35 -22.61
CA VAL A 411 7.20 -2.12 -22.25
C VAL A 411 7.94 -1.58 -23.47
N SER A 412 7.85 -0.28 -23.71
CA SER A 412 8.64 0.42 -24.72
C SER A 412 9.49 1.49 -24.04
N ILE A 413 10.78 1.51 -24.34
CA ILE A 413 11.75 2.50 -23.87
C ILE A 413 12.35 3.16 -25.10
N SER A 414 12.09 4.45 -25.29
CA SER A 414 12.66 5.21 -26.40
C SER A 414 13.59 6.31 -25.92
N THR A 415 14.59 6.66 -26.74
CA THR A 415 15.52 7.74 -26.46
C THR A 415 15.24 8.96 -27.34
N SER A 416 15.45 10.13 -26.76
CA SER A 416 15.55 11.41 -27.48
C SER A 416 16.89 12.05 -27.13
N ALA A 417 17.55 12.67 -28.10
CA ALA A 417 18.87 13.28 -27.93
C ALA A 417 18.85 14.71 -28.48
N LYS A 418 19.51 15.65 -27.79
CA LYS A 418 19.62 17.05 -28.24
C LYS A 418 20.82 17.33 -29.16
N ILE A 419 21.80 16.42 -29.14
CA ILE A 419 23.03 16.43 -29.94
C ILE A 419 23.22 15.00 -30.50
N ASP A 420 24.22 14.78 -31.37
CA ASP A 420 24.61 13.42 -31.76
C ASP A 420 24.86 12.60 -30.49
N GLY A 421 23.99 11.63 -30.21
CA GLY A 421 23.85 11.12 -28.84
C GLY A 421 25.07 10.30 -28.42
N GLN A 422 25.28 10.19 -27.10
CA GLN A 422 26.52 9.66 -26.51
C GLN A 422 26.54 8.13 -26.49
N PHE A 423 27.75 7.56 -26.51
CA PHE A 423 27.96 6.15 -26.16
C PHE A 423 27.58 5.94 -24.68
N ALA A 424 26.58 5.11 -24.42
CA ALA A 424 26.06 4.90 -23.08
C ALA A 424 25.48 3.49 -22.90
N ALA A 425 25.44 3.02 -21.65
CA ALA A 425 24.90 1.71 -21.29
C ALA A 425 23.48 1.81 -20.70
N LEU A 426 22.53 1.14 -21.33
CA LEU A 426 21.16 0.97 -20.83
C LEU A 426 21.03 -0.43 -20.21
N ASN A 427 20.78 -0.50 -18.90
CA ASN A 427 20.58 -1.74 -18.15
C ASN A 427 19.11 -1.86 -17.77
N VAL A 428 18.35 -2.72 -18.44
CA VAL A 428 16.92 -2.90 -18.17
C VAL A 428 16.70 -4.20 -17.40
N ARG A 429 16.04 -4.11 -16.23
CA ARG A 429 15.77 -5.29 -15.40
C ARG A 429 14.94 -6.31 -16.18
N ILE A 430 15.31 -7.58 -16.12
CA ILE A 430 14.43 -8.71 -16.47
C ILE A 430 13.93 -9.31 -15.15
N PRO A 431 12.66 -9.09 -14.76
CA PRO A 431 12.15 -9.47 -13.43
C PRO A 431 12.33 -10.96 -13.12
N SER A 432 12.59 -11.33 -11.87
CA SER A 432 12.71 -12.76 -11.49
C SER A 432 11.41 -13.55 -11.64
N TRP A 433 10.25 -12.89 -11.58
CA TRP A 433 8.94 -13.54 -11.70
C TRP A 433 8.56 -13.94 -13.14
N THR A 434 9.32 -13.51 -14.16
CA THR A 434 9.04 -13.82 -15.57
C THR A 434 9.72 -15.12 -16.02
N SER A 435 9.46 -15.54 -17.26
CA SER A 435 10.12 -16.68 -17.91
C SER A 435 10.71 -16.27 -19.26
N LEU A 436 11.69 -17.03 -19.78
CA LEU A 436 12.25 -16.79 -21.12
C LEU A 436 11.35 -17.31 -22.25
N ASN A 437 10.44 -18.24 -21.94
CA ASN A 437 9.63 -18.88 -22.95
C ASN A 437 8.60 -17.88 -23.52
N GLY A 438 8.71 -17.55 -24.80
CA GLY A 438 7.89 -16.53 -25.46
C GLY A 438 8.32 -15.09 -25.20
N ALA A 439 9.39 -14.86 -24.42
CA ALA A 439 9.88 -13.52 -24.16
C ALA A 439 10.62 -12.95 -25.39
N LYS A 440 10.41 -11.66 -25.67
CA LYS A 440 11.00 -10.98 -26.82
C LYS A 440 11.54 -9.60 -26.44
N ALA A 441 12.72 -9.28 -26.95
CA ALA A 441 13.26 -7.93 -26.93
C ALA A 441 13.67 -7.52 -28.35
N THR A 442 13.39 -6.28 -28.71
CA THR A 442 13.83 -5.70 -29.99
C THR A 442 14.41 -4.32 -29.78
N LEU A 443 15.44 -3.99 -30.55
CA LEU A 443 15.97 -2.64 -30.65
C LEU A 443 15.84 -2.18 -32.11
N ASN A 444 15.02 -1.16 -32.35
CA ASN A 444 14.71 -0.66 -33.69
C ASN A 444 14.28 -1.80 -34.63
N ASP A 445 13.31 -2.59 -34.18
CA ASP A 445 12.74 -3.77 -34.88
C ASP A 445 13.72 -4.94 -35.12
N LYS A 446 14.94 -4.87 -34.58
CA LYS A 446 15.90 -5.97 -34.63
C LYS A 446 15.86 -6.77 -33.34
N ASP A 447 15.71 -8.09 -33.46
CA ASP A 447 15.66 -8.99 -32.30
C ASP A 447 16.97 -8.94 -31.50
N LEU A 448 16.81 -8.90 -30.17
CA LEU A 448 17.90 -9.00 -29.21
C LEU A 448 17.83 -10.34 -28.47
N LYS A 449 19.00 -10.87 -28.10
CA LYS A 449 19.06 -11.97 -27.14
C LYS A 449 18.66 -11.44 -25.77
N LEU A 450 17.59 -11.98 -25.21
CA LEU A 450 17.13 -11.61 -23.88
C LEU A 450 18.08 -12.16 -22.80
N ALA A 451 18.28 -11.40 -21.73
CA ALA A 451 18.98 -11.86 -20.55
C ALA A 451 18.08 -12.77 -19.69
N SER A 452 18.67 -13.65 -18.88
CA SER A 452 17.92 -14.54 -18.00
C SER A 452 17.09 -13.76 -16.96
N PRO A 453 15.91 -14.27 -16.52
CA PRO A 453 15.18 -13.70 -15.40
C PRO A 453 16.08 -13.51 -14.17
N GLY A 454 15.90 -12.41 -13.46
CA GLY A 454 16.76 -12.06 -12.33
C GLY A 454 18.08 -11.39 -12.73
N THR A 455 18.22 -10.94 -13.97
CA THR A 455 19.42 -10.22 -14.47
C THR A 455 19.05 -8.95 -15.24
N PHE A 456 20.05 -8.23 -15.77
CA PHE A 456 19.84 -7.07 -16.63
C PHE A 456 20.05 -7.42 -18.11
N LEU A 457 19.15 -6.93 -18.96
CA LEU A 457 19.45 -6.75 -20.38
C LEU A 457 20.27 -5.47 -20.54
N THR A 458 21.56 -5.61 -20.80
CA THR A 458 22.50 -4.51 -21.00
C THR A 458 22.71 -4.24 -22.48
N ILE A 459 22.53 -2.99 -22.89
CA ILE A 459 22.75 -2.51 -24.26
C ILE A 459 23.67 -1.30 -24.20
N SER A 460 24.87 -1.43 -24.77
CA SER A 460 25.86 -0.35 -24.86
C SER A 460 26.07 0.04 -26.31
N LYS A 461 25.68 1.27 -26.66
CA LYS A 461 25.84 1.81 -28.02
C LYS A 461 25.85 3.34 -28.01
N GLN A 462 26.14 3.91 -29.17
CA GLN A 462 25.82 5.30 -29.48
C GLN A 462 24.30 5.44 -29.62
N TRP A 463 23.64 6.06 -28.65
CA TRP A 463 22.18 6.23 -28.69
C TRP A 463 21.80 7.43 -29.55
N ALA A 464 20.79 7.28 -30.41
CA ALA A 464 20.26 8.35 -31.24
C ALA A 464 18.83 8.72 -30.81
N SER A 465 18.38 9.90 -31.25
CA SER A 465 16.96 10.23 -31.12
C SER A 465 16.12 9.27 -31.96
N GLY A 466 15.10 8.66 -31.35
CA GLY A 466 14.22 7.69 -32.00
C GLY A 466 14.63 6.24 -31.86
N ASP A 467 15.78 5.91 -31.23
CA ASP A 467 16.04 4.52 -30.86
C ASP A 467 14.94 4.04 -29.90
N GLN A 468 14.48 2.81 -30.11
CA GLN A 468 13.39 2.21 -29.36
C GLN A 468 13.72 0.76 -28.98
N LEU A 469 13.78 0.50 -27.68
CA LEU A 469 13.80 -0.82 -27.09
C LEU A 469 12.37 -1.23 -26.74
N SER A 470 11.88 -2.32 -27.34
CA SER A 470 10.59 -2.92 -26.99
C SER A 470 10.82 -4.26 -26.29
N LEU A 471 10.17 -4.44 -25.14
CA LEU A 471 10.19 -5.66 -24.33
C LEU A 471 8.79 -6.25 -24.26
N GLN A 472 8.71 -7.55 -24.50
CA GLN A 472 7.53 -8.38 -24.28
C GLN A 472 7.96 -9.51 -23.35
N ILE A 473 7.57 -9.43 -22.08
CA ILE A 473 7.99 -10.35 -21.03
C ILE A 473 6.78 -11.16 -20.54
N PRO A 474 6.84 -12.51 -20.53
CA PRO A 474 5.76 -13.35 -20.06
C PRO A 474 5.29 -12.99 -18.66
N ILE A 475 3.99 -12.90 -18.46
CA ILE A 475 3.35 -12.67 -17.17
C ILE A 475 2.29 -13.74 -16.94
N HIS A 476 2.30 -14.34 -15.76
CA HIS A 476 1.45 -15.48 -15.43
C HIS A 476 1.02 -15.45 -13.97
N LEU A 477 -0.03 -16.19 -13.69
CA LEU A 477 -0.46 -16.49 -12.33
C LEU A 477 0.57 -17.40 -11.67
N ARG A 478 0.90 -17.09 -10.42
CA ARG A 478 1.78 -17.88 -9.56
C ARG A 478 1.22 -17.88 -8.14
N THR A 479 1.62 -18.87 -7.37
CA THR A 479 1.34 -18.92 -5.94
C THR A 479 2.64 -18.78 -5.15
N GLU A 480 2.53 -18.22 -3.95
CA GLU A 480 3.65 -18.03 -3.03
C GLU A 480 3.23 -18.52 -1.65
N ALA A 481 3.91 -19.54 -1.12
CA ALA A 481 3.61 -20.08 0.20
C ALA A 481 3.85 -19.02 1.29
N ILE A 482 3.02 -19.03 2.33
CA ILE A 482 3.31 -18.25 3.52
C ILE A 482 4.64 -18.71 4.12
N LYS A 483 5.42 -17.78 4.68
CA LYS A 483 6.67 -18.11 5.37
C LYS A 483 6.33 -18.61 6.76
N ASP A 484 5.87 -19.86 6.82
CA ASP A 484 5.61 -20.61 8.04
C ASP A 484 6.19 -22.02 7.88
N ASP A 485 6.97 -22.48 8.86
CA ASP A 485 7.63 -23.79 8.78
C ASP A 485 6.79 -24.94 9.33
N ARG A 486 5.60 -24.66 9.85
CA ARG A 486 4.72 -25.67 10.42
C ARG A 486 3.93 -26.40 9.34
N PRO A 487 3.87 -27.75 9.38
CA PRO A 487 3.16 -28.54 8.39
C PRO A 487 1.68 -28.19 8.21
N GLU A 488 0.98 -27.80 9.28
CA GLU A 488 -0.44 -27.42 9.25
C GLU A 488 -0.74 -26.16 8.43
N TYR A 489 0.27 -25.33 8.15
CA TYR A 489 0.13 -24.12 7.34
C TYR A 489 0.74 -24.27 5.93
N ALA A 490 1.24 -25.45 5.57
CA ALA A 490 1.90 -25.70 4.29
C ALA A 490 0.98 -25.49 3.06
N SER A 491 -0.33 -25.55 3.24
CA SER A 491 -1.34 -25.29 2.19
C SER A 491 -1.67 -23.80 2.02
N ILE A 492 -1.21 -22.92 2.91
CA ILE A 492 -1.54 -21.49 2.85
C ILE A 492 -0.64 -20.79 1.82
N GLN A 493 -1.25 -20.26 0.77
CA GLN A 493 -0.54 -19.58 -0.31
C GLN A 493 -1.23 -18.28 -0.74
N ALA A 494 -0.44 -17.27 -1.04
CA ALA A 494 -0.89 -16.07 -1.74
C ALA A 494 -0.93 -16.31 -3.26
N VAL A 495 -1.78 -15.56 -3.98
CA VAL A 495 -1.87 -15.61 -5.44
C VAL A 495 -1.35 -14.31 -6.03
N LEU A 496 -0.46 -14.38 -7.03
CA LEU A 496 0.09 -13.23 -7.71
C LEU A 496 -0.06 -13.36 -9.23
N PHE A 497 -0.28 -12.25 -9.91
CA PHE A 497 -0.17 -12.13 -11.37
C PHE A 497 1.05 -11.29 -11.69
N GLY A 498 2.17 -11.95 -12.06
CA GLY A 498 3.48 -11.31 -12.11
C GLY A 498 3.87 -10.65 -10.76
N PRO A 499 4.01 -9.31 -10.68
CA PRO A 499 4.31 -8.61 -9.44
C PRO A 499 3.05 -8.23 -8.62
N PHE A 500 1.85 -8.37 -9.18
CA PHE A 500 0.60 -7.92 -8.56
C PHE A 500 0.03 -8.99 -7.63
N LEU A 501 -0.02 -8.70 -6.34
CA LEU A 501 -0.71 -9.53 -5.35
C LEU A 501 -2.22 -9.42 -5.52
N LEU A 502 -2.87 -10.56 -5.72
CA LEU A 502 -4.31 -10.65 -5.88
C LEU A 502 -4.98 -10.98 -4.55
N ALA A 503 -6.06 -10.27 -4.25
CA ALA A 503 -6.91 -10.48 -3.08
C ALA A 503 -8.30 -10.90 -3.55
N GLY A 504 -8.87 -11.92 -2.90
CA GLY A 504 -10.22 -12.40 -3.19
C GLY A 504 -11.26 -11.66 -2.36
N LEU A 505 -12.30 -11.15 -3.01
CA LEU A 505 -13.45 -10.56 -2.30
C LEU A 505 -14.22 -11.64 -1.55
N THR A 506 -14.28 -11.50 -0.22
CA THR A 506 -14.88 -12.47 0.68
C THR A 506 -14.95 -11.92 2.10
N THR A 507 -15.96 -12.36 2.86
CA THR A 507 -16.14 -11.97 4.27
C THR A 507 -15.56 -12.99 5.26
N GLY A 508 -14.86 -14.02 4.77
CA GLY A 508 -14.17 -15.00 5.63
C GLY A 508 -13.81 -16.32 4.97
N ASP A 509 -14.45 -16.69 3.86
CA ASP A 509 -14.06 -17.87 3.10
C ASP A 509 -12.65 -17.69 2.51
N TRP A 510 -11.84 -18.73 2.60
CA TRP A 510 -10.45 -18.73 2.13
C TRP A 510 -9.97 -20.08 1.58
N ASP A 511 -10.82 -21.11 1.59
CA ASP A 511 -10.49 -22.43 1.06
C ASP A 511 -10.67 -22.45 -0.47
N ALA A 512 -9.54 -22.45 -1.18
CA ALA A 512 -9.49 -22.53 -2.64
C ALA A 512 -9.42 -23.99 -3.10
N LYS A 513 -10.15 -24.35 -4.16
CA LYS A 513 -10.21 -25.71 -4.69
C LYS A 513 -9.33 -25.83 -5.95
N THR A 514 -8.24 -26.57 -5.83
CA THR A 514 -7.17 -26.63 -6.85
C THR A 514 -7.35 -27.77 -7.86
N GLY A 515 -8.03 -28.86 -7.50
CA GLY A 515 -8.35 -29.96 -8.43
C GLY A 515 -7.30 -31.08 -8.50
N GLY A 516 -6.60 -31.37 -7.39
CA GLY A 516 -5.53 -32.37 -7.29
C GLY A 516 -4.11 -31.79 -7.44
N ALA A 517 -3.09 -32.51 -6.95
CA ALA A 517 -1.69 -32.06 -6.97
C ALA A 517 -0.87 -32.76 -8.08
N PRO A 518 0.06 -32.06 -8.77
CA PRO A 518 0.32 -30.61 -8.71
C PRO A 518 -0.56 -29.83 -9.71
N ALA A 519 -1.53 -29.04 -9.23
CA ALA A 519 -2.31 -28.13 -10.05
C ALA A 519 -1.58 -26.79 -10.24
N ALA A 520 -1.52 -26.31 -11.48
CA ALA A 520 -1.07 -24.97 -11.79
C ALA A 520 -2.14 -23.94 -11.35
N ALA A 521 -1.73 -22.69 -11.07
CA ALA A 521 -2.68 -21.63 -10.73
C ALA A 521 -3.76 -21.43 -11.82
N SER A 522 -3.40 -21.61 -13.09
CA SER A 522 -4.32 -21.54 -14.23
C SER A 522 -5.40 -22.62 -14.26
N ASP A 523 -5.22 -23.72 -13.52
CA ASP A 523 -6.19 -24.82 -13.53
C ASP A 523 -7.42 -24.47 -12.70
N TRP A 524 -7.29 -23.58 -11.72
CA TRP A 524 -8.38 -23.21 -10.81
C TRP A 524 -8.67 -21.71 -10.76
N ILE A 525 -7.88 -20.90 -11.47
CA ILE A 525 -8.08 -19.46 -11.62
C ILE A 525 -8.20 -19.14 -13.10
N THR A 526 -9.27 -18.44 -13.47
CA THR A 526 -9.57 -18.07 -14.85
C THR A 526 -9.67 -16.55 -14.99
N PRO A 527 -9.18 -15.94 -16.10
CA PRO A 527 -9.38 -14.52 -16.35
C PRO A 527 -10.86 -14.15 -16.43
N VAL A 528 -11.26 -13.02 -15.84
CA VAL A 528 -12.58 -12.41 -16.07
C VAL A 528 -12.46 -11.42 -17.24
N PRO A 529 -13.13 -11.64 -18.39
CA PRO A 529 -13.05 -10.74 -19.53
C PRO A 529 -13.65 -9.37 -19.21
N LEU A 530 -13.00 -8.29 -19.65
CA LEU A 530 -13.43 -6.92 -19.38
C LEU A 530 -14.81 -6.61 -19.98
N GLU A 531 -15.15 -7.29 -21.08
CA GLU A 531 -16.43 -7.22 -21.76
C GLU A 531 -17.60 -7.65 -20.85
N SER A 532 -17.33 -8.47 -19.83
CA SER A 532 -18.30 -8.87 -18.81
C SER A 532 -18.88 -7.66 -18.06
N ASN A 533 -18.18 -6.53 -18.02
CA ASN A 533 -18.69 -5.28 -17.42
C ASN A 533 -19.95 -4.73 -18.10
N SER A 534 -20.20 -5.09 -19.37
CA SER A 534 -21.42 -4.70 -20.10
C SER A 534 -22.68 -5.44 -19.62
N GLN A 535 -22.50 -6.55 -18.90
CA GLN A 535 -23.57 -7.38 -18.35
C GLN A 535 -23.86 -7.07 -16.88
N LEU A 536 -23.10 -6.16 -16.26
CA LEU A 536 -23.27 -5.78 -14.87
C LEU A 536 -24.43 -4.80 -14.69
N VAL A 537 -25.18 -4.97 -13.61
CA VAL A 537 -26.35 -4.16 -13.28
C VAL A 537 -26.50 -4.00 -11.77
N THR A 538 -27.10 -2.89 -11.35
CA THR A 538 -27.63 -2.70 -9.99
C THR A 538 -29.13 -2.45 -10.07
N PHE A 539 -29.90 -3.14 -9.21
CA PHE A 539 -31.34 -2.91 -9.06
C PHE A 539 -31.59 -2.00 -7.86
N ALA A 540 -32.29 -0.89 -8.08
CA ALA A 540 -32.53 0.12 -7.05
C ALA A 540 -34.02 0.39 -6.82
N GLN A 541 -34.37 0.86 -5.63
CA GLN A 541 -35.70 1.37 -5.29
C GLN A 541 -35.56 2.63 -4.42
N GLU A 542 -36.55 3.50 -4.47
CA GLU A 542 -36.68 4.62 -3.55
C GLU A 542 -37.79 4.35 -2.53
N SER A 543 -37.49 4.56 -1.25
CA SER A 543 -38.49 4.44 -0.19
C SER A 543 -38.14 5.33 0.99
N GLY A 544 -39.11 6.09 1.48
CA GLY A 544 -38.94 6.98 2.65
C GLY A 544 -37.82 8.00 2.48
N GLY A 545 -37.59 8.50 1.25
CA GLY A 545 -36.50 9.44 0.94
C GLY A 545 -35.10 8.82 0.88
N LYS A 546 -34.98 7.48 0.99
CA LYS A 546 -33.71 6.76 0.87
C LYS A 546 -33.65 5.98 -0.45
N ALA A 547 -32.50 6.03 -1.10
CA ALA A 547 -32.17 5.14 -2.20
C ALA A 547 -31.69 3.80 -1.63
N LEU A 548 -32.37 2.72 -1.98
CA LEU A 548 -32.03 1.35 -1.61
C LEU A 548 -31.58 0.57 -2.84
N VAL A 549 -30.76 -0.45 -2.64
CA VAL A 549 -30.27 -1.36 -3.68
C VAL A 549 -30.48 -2.81 -3.26
N LEU A 550 -30.86 -3.65 -4.23
CA LEU A 550 -30.88 -5.10 -4.07
C LEU A 550 -29.46 -5.58 -3.85
N SER A 551 -29.23 -6.40 -2.83
CA SER A 551 -27.92 -6.92 -2.45
C SER A 551 -27.98 -8.40 -2.14
N ALA A 552 -27.00 -9.18 -2.61
CA ALA A 552 -26.80 -10.57 -2.22
C ALA A 552 -25.83 -10.66 -1.04
N VAL A 553 -26.33 -11.10 0.12
CA VAL A 553 -25.53 -11.24 1.34
C VAL A 553 -25.80 -12.62 1.93
N ASN A 554 -24.75 -13.40 2.19
CA ASN A 554 -24.83 -14.76 2.75
C ASN A 554 -25.86 -15.65 2.02
N GLY A 555 -25.86 -15.61 0.68
CA GLY A 555 -26.77 -16.39 -0.16
C GLY A 555 -28.23 -15.94 -0.17
N SER A 556 -28.57 -14.83 0.48
CA SER A 556 -29.93 -14.26 0.49
C SER A 556 -29.97 -12.87 -0.13
N LEU A 557 -31.07 -12.57 -0.82
CA LEU A 557 -31.33 -11.23 -1.35
C LEU A 557 -31.93 -10.33 -0.27
N THR A 558 -31.45 -9.08 -0.19
CA THR A 558 -31.91 -8.06 0.76
C THR A 558 -31.88 -6.68 0.12
N MET A 559 -32.64 -5.73 0.67
CA MET A 559 -32.49 -4.31 0.30
C MET A 559 -31.58 -3.60 1.31
N ARG A 560 -30.55 -2.91 0.81
CA ARG A 560 -29.61 -2.12 1.61
C ARG A 560 -29.59 -0.67 1.15
N GLU A 561 -29.22 0.23 2.04
CA GLU A 561 -29.01 1.64 1.68
C GLU A 561 -27.91 1.76 0.62
N ARG A 562 -28.19 2.50 -0.45
CA ARG A 562 -27.25 2.74 -1.53
C ARG A 562 -26.04 3.51 -0.97
N PRO A 563 -24.80 3.05 -1.19
CA PRO A 563 -23.63 3.78 -0.74
C PRO A 563 -23.57 5.17 -1.40
N LYS A 564 -23.14 6.18 -0.63
CA LYS A 564 -23.02 7.58 -1.11
C LYS A 564 -21.97 7.73 -2.22
N HIS A 565 -20.95 6.87 -2.23
CA HIS A 565 -19.90 6.85 -3.23
C HIS A 565 -20.02 5.59 -4.08
N SER A 566 -19.77 5.71 -5.38
CA SER A 566 -19.72 4.57 -6.30
C SER A 566 -18.40 3.79 -6.16
N GLY A 567 -18.49 2.46 -6.06
CA GLY A 567 -17.34 1.56 -5.92
C GLY A 567 -16.64 1.63 -4.56
N GLY A 568 -15.80 0.64 -4.25
CA GLY A 568 -14.95 0.71 -3.05
C GLY A 568 -15.63 0.31 -1.73
N THR A 569 -16.83 -0.29 -1.77
CA THR A 569 -17.58 -0.65 -0.55
C THR A 569 -18.16 -2.05 -0.67
N GLU A 570 -18.32 -2.72 0.48
CA GLU A 570 -18.95 -4.05 0.54
C GLU A 570 -20.37 -4.07 -0.04
N THR A 571 -21.15 -3.02 0.21
CA THR A 571 -22.49 -2.90 -0.38
C THR A 571 -22.43 -2.76 -1.90
N ALA A 572 -21.47 -2.02 -2.45
CA ALA A 572 -21.33 -1.90 -3.91
C ALA A 572 -21.01 -3.25 -4.58
N VAL A 573 -20.19 -4.08 -3.92
CA VAL A 573 -19.89 -5.45 -4.35
C VAL A 573 -21.17 -6.29 -4.37
N HIS A 574 -21.85 -6.40 -3.21
CA HIS A 574 -23.04 -7.24 -3.07
C HIS A 574 -24.26 -6.76 -3.87
N ALA A 575 -24.32 -5.47 -4.21
CA ALA A 575 -25.41 -4.87 -4.98
C ALA A 575 -25.15 -4.82 -6.50
N THR A 576 -24.03 -5.39 -6.95
CA THR A 576 -23.72 -5.52 -8.36
C THR A 576 -23.90 -6.98 -8.78
N PHE A 577 -24.69 -7.18 -9.83
CA PHE A 577 -24.97 -8.49 -10.40
C PHE A 577 -24.56 -8.53 -11.86
N ARG A 578 -24.06 -9.67 -12.33
CA ARG A 578 -24.00 -10.00 -13.75
C ARG A 578 -25.31 -10.68 -14.16
N LEU A 579 -25.92 -10.21 -15.24
CA LEU A 579 -27.07 -10.87 -15.85
C LEU A 579 -26.58 -11.97 -16.78
N VAL A 580 -26.69 -13.22 -16.34
CA VAL A 580 -26.27 -14.40 -17.11
C VAL A 580 -27.48 -14.97 -17.85
N PRO A 581 -27.48 -15.06 -19.18
CA PRO A 581 -28.57 -15.69 -19.92
C PRO A 581 -28.79 -17.15 -19.46
N HIS A 582 -30.05 -17.56 -19.30
CA HIS A 582 -30.37 -18.95 -19.02
C HIS A 582 -30.31 -19.79 -20.30
N GLU A 583 -29.61 -20.93 -20.28
CA GLU A 583 -29.54 -21.84 -21.45
C GLU A 583 -30.94 -22.24 -21.93
N GLY A 584 -31.19 -22.11 -23.23
CA GLY A 584 -32.50 -22.24 -23.88
C GLY A 584 -33.11 -20.93 -24.40
N ALA A 585 -32.62 -19.77 -23.96
CA ALA A 585 -32.99 -18.47 -24.53
C ALA A 585 -31.98 -18.04 -25.61
N GLY A 586 -32.27 -18.33 -26.87
CA GLY A 586 -31.43 -17.93 -28.00
C GLY A 586 -31.35 -16.41 -28.19
N GLY A 587 -30.37 -15.76 -27.56
CA GLY A 587 -30.05 -14.35 -27.78
C GLY A 587 -29.30 -13.70 -26.63
N ALA A 588 -28.39 -12.78 -26.93
CA ALA A 588 -27.75 -11.93 -25.92
C ALA A 588 -28.83 -11.18 -25.11
N ALA A 589 -28.80 -11.27 -23.78
CA ALA A 589 -29.82 -10.74 -22.86
C ALA A 589 -29.77 -9.21 -22.69
N THR A 590 -29.68 -8.48 -23.81
CA THR A 590 -29.80 -7.02 -23.84
C THR A 590 -31.25 -6.56 -24.02
N ASN A 591 -32.16 -7.45 -24.42
CA ASN A 591 -33.59 -7.15 -24.66
C ASN A 591 -34.51 -7.72 -23.56
N SER A 592 -35.57 -6.96 -23.25
CA SER A 592 -36.45 -7.01 -22.06
C SER A 592 -37.40 -8.22 -21.91
N THR A 593 -37.02 -9.40 -22.42
CA THR A 593 -37.86 -10.62 -22.35
C THR A 593 -37.08 -11.92 -22.17
N ALA A 594 -35.74 -11.88 -22.17
CA ALA A 594 -34.93 -13.09 -22.00
C ALA A 594 -34.81 -13.50 -20.53
N ALA A 595 -34.91 -14.80 -20.26
CA ALA A 595 -34.64 -15.38 -18.96
C ALA A 595 -33.16 -15.20 -18.59
N ALA A 596 -32.90 -14.63 -17.41
CA ALA A 596 -31.56 -14.39 -16.90
C ALA A 596 -31.45 -14.80 -15.43
N MET A 597 -30.25 -15.21 -15.03
CA MET A 597 -29.87 -15.47 -13.65
C MET A 597 -29.10 -14.28 -13.09
N LEU A 598 -29.30 -14.00 -11.80
CA LEU A 598 -28.56 -12.98 -11.08
C LEU A 598 -27.30 -13.61 -10.46
N GLU A 599 -26.16 -13.34 -11.06
CA GLU A 599 -24.87 -13.79 -10.52
C GLU A 599 -24.23 -12.64 -9.73
N PRO A 600 -23.96 -12.80 -8.42
CA PRO A 600 -23.26 -11.78 -7.63
C PRO A 600 -21.83 -11.55 -8.13
N LEU A 601 -21.40 -10.28 -8.19
CA LEU A 601 -20.09 -9.89 -8.73
C LEU A 601 -18.91 -10.60 -8.05
N ASP A 602 -18.96 -10.80 -6.73
CA ASP A 602 -17.90 -11.43 -5.94
C ASP A 602 -17.88 -12.95 -5.98
N MET A 603 -18.85 -13.58 -6.65
CA MET A 603 -18.90 -15.03 -6.84
C MET A 603 -19.07 -15.40 -8.33
N PRO A 604 -18.09 -15.08 -9.20
CA PRO A 604 -18.19 -15.41 -10.61
C PRO A 604 -18.33 -16.93 -10.84
N GLY A 605 -19.22 -17.32 -11.74
CA GLY A 605 -19.55 -18.70 -12.04
C GLY A 605 -20.54 -19.35 -11.06
N MET A 606 -21.01 -18.63 -10.04
CA MET A 606 -21.99 -19.16 -9.09
C MET A 606 -23.33 -18.46 -9.16
N VAL A 607 -24.34 -19.26 -9.50
CA VAL A 607 -25.74 -18.86 -9.43
C VAL A 607 -26.29 -19.40 -8.10
N SER A 608 -26.36 -18.56 -7.06
CA SER A 608 -26.58 -19.02 -5.68
C SER A 608 -27.94 -19.71 -5.46
N GLY A 609 -27.95 -21.03 -5.25
CA GLY A 609 -29.17 -21.84 -5.03
C GLY A 609 -29.85 -21.66 -3.66
N GLU A 610 -31.19 -21.66 -3.70
CA GLU A 610 -32.20 -21.70 -2.62
C GLU A 610 -32.12 -20.66 -1.46
N LYS A 611 -32.33 -19.40 -1.83
CA LYS A 611 -33.34 -18.46 -1.24
C LYS A 611 -33.41 -17.17 -2.08
N GLY A 612 -33.74 -17.34 -3.38
CA GLY A 612 -34.20 -16.25 -4.24
C GLY A 612 -33.24 -15.70 -5.30
N SER A 613 -31.93 -16.00 -5.30
CA SER A 613 -31.00 -15.49 -6.35
C SER A 613 -30.66 -16.51 -7.45
N GLY A 614 -30.70 -17.81 -7.16
CA GLY A 614 -30.29 -18.84 -8.11
C GLY A 614 -31.39 -19.35 -9.04
N ALA A 615 -32.57 -18.77 -8.95
CA ALA A 615 -33.65 -19.09 -9.88
C ALA A 615 -33.54 -18.20 -11.13
N PRO A 616 -33.89 -18.72 -12.32
CA PRO A 616 -33.98 -17.88 -13.50
C PRO A 616 -35.18 -16.92 -13.40
N PHE A 617 -34.95 -15.68 -13.79
CA PHE A 617 -35.95 -14.62 -13.84
C PHE A 617 -36.14 -14.10 -15.25
N ASN A 618 -37.39 -13.87 -15.65
CA ASN A 618 -37.66 -12.99 -16.79
C ASN A 618 -37.54 -11.54 -16.33
N VAL A 619 -36.67 -10.77 -16.99
CA VAL A 619 -36.56 -9.32 -16.75
C VAL A 619 -37.62 -8.63 -17.60
N VAL A 620 -38.78 -8.34 -17.01
CA VAL A 620 -39.93 -7.75 -17.71
C VAL A 620 -40.06 -6.25 -17.38
N PRO A 621 -40.80 -5.46 -18.19
CA PRO A 621 -41.14 -4.09 -17.83
C PRO A 621 -41.76 -4.02 -16.43
N GLY A 622 -41.37 -3.01 -15.64
CA GLY A 622 -41.77 -2.89 -14.24
C GLY A 622 -43.29 -2.80 -14.08
N LEU A 623 -43.80 -3.52 -13.08
CA LEU A 623 -45.23 -3.57 -12.80
C LEU A 623 -45.82 -2.21 -12.38
N ASP A 624 -44.99 -1.28 -11.91
CA ASP A 624 -45.40 0.09 -11.56
C ASP A 624 -45.64 0.99 -12.78
N GLY A 625 -45.26 0.56 -13.99
CA GLY A 625 -45.41 1.33 -15.23
C GLY A 625 -44.45 2.51 -15.35
N ALA A 626 -43.47 2.65 -14.46
CA ALA A 626 -42.49 3.72 -14.55
C ALA A 626 -41.52 3.50 -15.73
N PRO A 627 -41.16 4.55 -16.50
CA PRO A 627 -40.21 4.40 -17.59
C PRO A 627 -38.85 3.85 -17.11
N GLY A 628 -38.39 2.76 -17.73
CA GLY A 628 -37.11 2.13 -17.40
C GLY A 628 -37.10 1.29 -16.11
N SER A 629 -38.24 1.15 -15.42
CA SER A 629 -38.37 0.18 -14.33
C SER A 629 -38.49 -1.24 -14.89
N VAL A 630 -38.05 -2.20 -14.08
CA VAL A 630 -38.09 -3.63 -14.40
C VAL A 630 -38.61 -4.44 -13.23
N SER A 631 -39.27 -5.55 -13.52
CA SER A 631 -39.68 -6.55 -12.53
C SER A 631 -39.03 -7.89 -12.87
N LEU A 632 -38.64 -8.61 -11.82
CA LEU A 632 -37.97 -9.90 -11.96
C LEU A 632 -39.00 -11.00 -11.69
N GLU A 633 -39.56 -11.55 -12.76
CA GLU A 633 -40.58 -12.61 -12.71
C GLU A 633 -39.92 -13.99 -12.64
N LEU A 634 -40.35 -14.83 -11.71
CA LEU A 634 -39.80 -16.16 -11.54
C LEU A 634 -40.22 -17.07 -12.71
N VAL A 635 -39.26 -17.59 -13.47
CA VAL A 635 -39.56 -18.44 -14.66
C VAL A 635 -40.34 -19.70 -14.28
N SER A 636 -40.05 -20.30 -13.12
CA SER A 636 -40.75 -21.50 -12.67
C SER A 636 -42.17 -21.26 -12.17
N ARG A 637 -42.56 -20.00 -11.90
CA ARG A 637 -43.90 -19.63 -11.42
C ARG A 637 -44.31 -18.28 -12.03
N PRO A 638 -44.85 -18.26 -13.26
CA PRO A 638 -45.39 -17.06 -13.88
C PRO A 638 -46.40 -16.35 -12.97
N GLY A 639 -46.38 -15.02 -12.94
CA GLY A 639 -47.18 -14.20 -12.03
C GLY A 639 -46.59 -14.02 -10.62
N CYS A 640 -45.45 -14.64 -10.32
CA CYS A 640 -44.68 -14.46 -9.09
C CYS A 640 -43.40 -13.66 -9.36
N PHE A 641 -43.16 -12.62 -8.54
CA PHE A 641 -42.08 -11.67 -8.74
C PHE A 641 -41.20 -11.57 -7.51
N LEU A 642 -39.97 -11.09 -7.69
CA LEU A 642 -39.14 -10.62 -6.59
C LEU A 642 -39.77 -9.36 -5.99
N VAL A 643 -40.10 -9.39 -4.70
CA VAL A 643 -40.77 -8.30 -3.98
C VAL A 643 -39.92 -7.87 -2.79
N ALA A 644 -39.63 -6.58 -2.71
CA ALA A 644 -38.96 -5.97 -1.57
C ALA A 644 -39.97 -5.44 -0.54
N SER A 645 -39.92 -5.94 0.69
CA SER A 645 -40.66 -5.40 1.82
C SER A 645 -39.74 -4.51 2.65
N ILE A 646 -39.95 -3.20 2.57
CA ILE A 646 -39.09 -2.18 3.18
C ILE A 646 -39.69 -1.79 4.54
N GLY A 647 -39.01 -2.16 5.63
CA GLY A 647 -39.40 -1.76 6.99
C GLY A 647 -38.89 -0.36 7.36
N GLY A 648 -39.46 0.26 8.40
CA GLY A 648 -39.12 1.62 8.85
C GLY A 648 -37.66 1.84 9.31
N GLY A 649 -36.84 0.79 9.42
CA GLY A 649 -35.44 0.85 9.87
C GLY A 649 -34.38 0.92 8.76
N GLY A 650 -34.75 1.10 7.49
CA GLY A 650 -33.80 1.28 6.38
C GLY A 650 -33.22 -0.01 5.75
N GLY A 651 -33.55 -1.19 6.28
CA GLY A 651 -33.29 -2.49 5.66
C GLY A 651 -34.58 -3.18 5.24
N GLY A 652 -34.58 -3.86 4.10
CA GLY A 652 -35.77 -4.56 3.56
C GLY A 652 -35.52 -6.04 3.31
N LYS A 653 -36.52 -6.88 3.63
CA LYS A 653 -36.51 -8.31 3.25
C LYS A 653 -36.97 -8.46 1.82
N VAL A 654 -36.29 -9.30 1.05
CA VAL A 654 -36.67 -9.63 -0.32
C VAL A 654 -37.22 -11.05 -0.35
N GLN A 655 -38.37 -11.24 -0.98
CA GLN A 655 -39.03 -12.53 -1.09
C GLN A 655 -39.79 -12.65 -2.40
N VAL A 656 -40.15 -13.87 -2.80
CA VAL A 656 -41.03 -14.08 -3.95
C VAL A 656 -42.49 -13.83 -3.53
N GLY A 657 -43.19 -12.96 -4.24
CA GLY A 657 -44.61 -12.67 -4.04
C GLY A 657 -45.41 -12.85 -5.33
N CYS A 658 -46.58 -13.49 -5.25
CA CYS A 658 -47.43 -13.78 -6.41
C CYS A 658 -48.71 -12.95 -6.38
N ARG A 659 -49.21 -12.53 -7.55
CA ARG A 659 -50.46 -11.74 -7.66
C ARG A 659 -51.66 -12.41 -7.00
N ASP A 660 -51.75 -13.74 -7.07
CA ASP A 660 -52.91 -14.51 -6.57
C ASP A 660 -52.86 -14.85 -5.07
N GLY A 661 -51.72 -14.60 -4.40
CA GLY A 661 -51.48 -14.97 -2.99
C GLY A 661 -51.57 -13.83 -1.99
N VAL A 662 -51.73 -12.59 -2.44
CA VAL A 662 -51.83 -11.41 -1.58
C VAL A 662 -53.30 -11.10 -1.37
N SER A 663 -53.88 -11.51 -0.23
CA SER A 663 -55.13 -10.88 0.19
C SER A 663 -54.84 -9.39 0.32
N TRP A 664 -55.61 -8.56 -0.38
CA TRP A 664 -55.45 -7.11 -0.47
C TRP A 664 -55.68 -6.42 0.90
N LYS A 665 -54.81 -6.68 1.87
CA LYS A 665 -54.91 -6.20 3.26
C LYS A 665 -54.84 -4.68 3.38
N HIS A 666 -54.51 -3.96 2.30
CA HIS A 666 -54.30 -2.51 2.30
C HIS A 666 -55.28 -1.70 1.44
N GLY A 667 -56.28 -2.31 0.79
CA GLY A 667 -57.32 -1.55 0.07
C GLY A 667 -56.83 -0.65 -1.09
N ASP A 668 -55.59 -0.81 -1.56
CA ASP A 668 -54.92 0.10 -2.50
C ASP A 668 -54.92 -0.39 -3.96
N GLY A 669 -55.75 -1.39 -4.30
CA GLY A 669 -55.83 -1.97 -5.64
C GLY A 669 -54.50 -2.57 -6.15
N GLY A 670 -53.60 -2.95 -5.23
CA GLY A 670 -52.31 -3.56 -5.54
C GLY A 670 -51.20 -2.64 -5.96
N ALA A 671 -51.39 -1.33 -5.79
CA ALA A 671 -50.36 -0.34 -6.07
C ALA A 671 -49.08 -0.60 -5.26
N TRP A 672 -49.21 -1.02 -3.99
CA TRP A 672 -48.09 -1.43 -3.16
C TRP A 672 -47.32 -2.59 -3.77
N PHE A 673 -48.00 -3.66 -4.18
CA PHE A 673 -47.35 -4.83 -4.76
C PHE A 673 -46.60 -4.47 -6.05
N ARG A 674 -47.23 -3.68 -6.93
CA ARG A 674 -46.62 -3.23 -8.18
C ARG A 674 -45.34 -2.43 -7.94
N ARG A 675 -45.35 -1.50 -6.97
CA ARG A 675 -44.15 -0.73 -6.59
C ARG A 675 -43.09 -1.62 -5.92
N ALA A 676 -43.48 -2.47 -4.99
CA ALA A 676 -42.57 -3.34 -4.25
C ALA A 676 -41.88 -4.40 -5.13
N ALA A 677 -42.52 -4.78 -6.24
CA ALA A 677 -42.00 -5.71 -7.25
C ALA A 677 -41.24 -5.04 -8.41
N SER A 678 -41.14 -3.71 -8.43
CA SER A 678 -40.49 -2.96 -9.52
C SER A 678 -39.20 -2.31 -9.04
N PHE A 679 -38.16 -2.39 -9.86
CA PHE A 679 -36.83 -1.87 -9.57
C PHE A 679 -36.39 -0.95 -10.71
N ALA A 680 -35.72 0.16 -10.37
CA ALA A 680 -34.96 0.91 -11.36
C ALA A 680 -33.71 0.11 -11.74
N ARG A 681 -33.50 -0.08 -13.05
CA ARG A 681 -32.25 -0.65 -13.58
C ARG A 681 -31.20 0.46 -13.62
N ALA A 682 -30.23 0.41 -12.72
CA ALA A 682 -29.17 1.41 -12.60
C ALA A 682 -27.82 0.87 -13.12
N GLU A 683 -26.93 1.80 -13.47
CA GLU A 683 -25.51 1.50 -13.70
C GLU A 683 -24.92 0.74 -12.51
N PRO A 684 -24.04 -0.24 -12.77
CA PRO A 684 -23.46 -1.06 -11.72
C PRO A 684 -22.63 -0.22 -10.76
N LEU A 685 -22.79 -0.49 -9.46
CA LEU A 685 -22.04 0.22 -8.41
C LEU A 685 -20.57 -0.17 -8.36
N ARG A 686 -20.21 -1.35 -8.85
CA ARG A 686 -18.83 -1.84 -8.98
C ARG A 686 -18.63 -2.43 -10.38
N ARG A 687 -17.42 -2.35 -10.91
CA ARG A 687 -17.02 -2.99 -12.17
C ARG A 687 -15.82 -3.88 -11.90
N TYR A 688 -15.64 -4.92 -12.70
CA TYR A 688 -14.41 -5.72 -12.70
C TYR A 688 -13.23 -4.84 -13.08
N HIS A 689 -12.14 -4.96 -12.33
CA HIS A 689 -10.84 -4.42 -12.70
C HIS A 689 -10.30 -5.11 -13.98
N PRO A 690 -9.49 -4.44 -14.82
CA PRO A 690 -8.87 -5.10 -15.98
C PRO A 690 -8.07 -6.35 -15.66
N MET A 691 -7.51 -6.42 -14.44
CA MET A 691 -6.79 -7.58 -13.90
C MET A 691 -7.66 -8.42 -12.93
N SER A 692 -8.95 -8.60 -13.24
CA SER A 692 -9.84 -9.47 -12.45
C SER A 692 -9.75 -10.93 -12.88
N PHE A 693 -9.75 -11.83 -11.91
CA PHE A 693 -9.77 -13.28 -12.11
C PHE A 693 -10.86 -13.95 -11.27
N ALA A 694 -11.38 -15.07 -11.73
CA ALA A 694 -12.32 -15.91 -11.00
C ALA A 694 -11.60 -17.17 -10.51
N ALA A 695 -11.56 -17.37 -9.20
CA ALA A 695 -10.95 -18.54 -8.59
C ALA A 695 -12.00 -19.49 -8.01
N ARG A 696 -11.80 -20.80 -8.19
CA ARG A 696 -12.64 -21.84 -7.61
C ARG A 696 -12.34 -21.99 -6.12
N GLY A 697 -13.38 -21.98 -5.29
CA GLY A 697 -13.29 -22.35 -3.88
C GLY A 697 -14.14 -23.57 -3.53
N VAL A 698 -13.98 -24.05 -2.30
CA VAL A 698 -14.70 -25.24 -1.81
C VAL A 698 -16.20 -24.95 -1.64
N ARG A 699 -16.52 -23.79 -1.06
CA ARG A 699 -17.91 -23.36 -0.78
C ARG A 699 -18.42 -22.28 -1.72
N ARG A 700 -17.52 -21.46 -2.24
CA ARG A 700 -17.83 -20.37 -3.16
C ARG A 700 -16.71 -20.12 -4.18
N SER A 701 -17.02 -19.45 -5.29
CA SER A 701 -16.02 -18.80 -6.12
C SER A 701 -15.53 -17.49 -5.48
N PHE A 702 -14.35 -17.05 -5.86
CA PHE A 702 -13.77 -15.77 -5.46
C PHE A 702 -13.50 -14.90 -6.68
N LEU A 703 -13.90 -13.62 -6.61
CA LEU A 703 -13.36 -12.60 -7.50
C LEU A 703 -12.03 -12.12 -6.94
N LEU A 704 -10.93 -12.38 -7.65
CA LEU A 704 -9.59 -11.91 -7.32
C LEU A 704 -9.27 -10.61 -8.07
N GLU A 705 -8.76 -9.61 -7.35
CA GLU A 705 -8.29 -8.33 -7.92
C GLU A 705 -6.98 -7.88 -7.25
N PRO A 706 -6.17 -7.01 -7.89
CA PRO A 706 -4.97 -6.49 -7.24
C PRO A 706 -5.33 -5.76 -5.93
N LEU A 707 -4.58 -6.03 -4.86
CA LEU A 707 -4.87 -5.55 -3.50
C LEU A 707 -4.99 -4.01 -3.40
N PHE A 708 -4.20 -3.28 -4.20
CA PHE A 708 -4.23 -1.81 -4.21
C PHE A 708 -5.53 -1.23 -4.75
N THR A 709 -6.37 -2.04 -5.41
CA THR A 709 -7.66 -1.58 -5.97
C THR A 709 -8.79 -1.61 -4.93
N LEU A 710 -8.59 -2.33 -3.82
CA LEU A 710 -9.59 -2.51 -2.75
C LEU A 710 -9.52 -1.36 -1.74
N ARG A 711 -10.70 -0.94 -1.26
CA ARG A 711 -10.87 0.14 -0.28
C ARG A 711 -11.53 -0.41 0.98
N ASP A 712 -12.86 -0.35 1.07
CA ASP A 712 -13.61 -0.75 2.26
C ASP A 712 -14.13 -2.20 2.15
N GLU A 713 -14.00 -2.82 0.98
CA GLU A 713 -14.37 -4.22 0.74
C GLU A 713 -13.67 -5.18 1.71
N PHE A 714 -14.33 -6.29 2.02
CA PHE A 714 -13.73 -7.42 2.72
C PHE A 714 -13.01 -8.35 1.74
N TYR A 715 -11.83 -8.82 2.12
CA TYR A 715 -10.97 -9.63 1.28
C TYR A 715 -10.12 -10.64 2.05
N THR A 716 -9.56 -11.56 1.30
CA THR A 716 -8.55 -12.54 1.72
C THR A 716 -7.36 -12.48 0.76
N VAL A 717 -6.14 -12.42 1.30
CA VAL A 717 -4.88 -12.42 0.51
C VAL A 717 -4.25 -13.81 0.43
N TYR A 718 -4.30 -14.55 1.53
CA TYR A 718 -3.77 -15.91 1.63
C TYR A 718 -4.91 -16.92 1.62
N PHE A 719 -4.82 -17.92 0.75
CA PHE A 719 -5.81 -18.97 0.59
C PHE A 719 -5.28 -20.29 1.14
N ASN A 720 -6.15 -21.03 1.80
CA ASN A 720 -5.89 -22.43 2.11
C ASN A 720 -6.17 -23.27 0.85
N LEU A 721 -5.13 -23.81 0.23
CA LEU A 721 -5.27 -24.60 -0.99
C LEU A 721 -5.68 -26.04 -0.66
N VAL A 722 -6.87 -26.43 -1.11
CA VAL A 722 -7.46 -27.76 -0.94
C VAL A 722 -7.46 -28.47 -2.29
N ALA A 723 -7.11 -29.77 -2.29
CA ALA A 723 -7.07 -30.61 -3.48
C ALA A 723 -8.47 -30.89 -4.06
#